data_AF-A0A193SHN6-F1
#
_entry.id   AF-A0A193SHN6-F1
#
_cell.length_a   1.000
_cell.length_b   1.000
_cell.length_c   1.000
_cell.angle_alpha   90.00
_cell.angle_beta   90.00
_cell.angle_gamma   90.00
#
_symmetry.space_group_name_H-M   'P 1'
#
loop_
_entity.id
_entity.type
_entity.pdbx_description
1 polymer ?
#
loop_
_entity_poly.entity_id
_entity_poly.type
_entity_poly.pdbx_seq_one_letter_code
_entity_poly.pdbx_strand_id
1 'polypeptide(L)'
;MFAVFLPPYPFRGVKAPYLWLFLKYLHCSNEKILFITSPDYVEVINDETQHSRWEFDTASMASLGYSLPDEQSLARHEYLYLDHALYETMLAQHHHDPIKSFTTFLTESISELENELFSLLTKEIIQRVDAFVSICNCPSLEKVARALNKEVIHLEIGPLRAPMYRNTAYLDFTGVNGNTEARARYESCQTEIDITCSMNDLHRYFLEAISLPSSSENQVAGIVLQVEDDSNIIAYSHNFTNISLISYVRQQHALENILVRAHPGSLFRLRDDIFSIDASANSLEFIQKCHSIYTINSSVGLEALLCEKKTNILGDCSYAFVAEEASGPNRVNAMAFYLFAYLVPFELIFNLEYLRFRLDHPAELDIVRKHLQFYSKMPDEREENSHTLSTLINEAISKDITMRTILENSLAENNKQLEDLKTQLAAEVTEREKLAAAITKLQQTADLAAKDREILVSALAVKEDEVDRMRRSLSWKLTMPVRMSGRISRGEFSTIKAMMREYTTSGNNVFSRYILSGGLLSKSKYKTAIRLLLSGNWSGMVDGFKRVLSRAAIDSSPATPFVDNVTVRILATQHTLFVAHLIEKNLLDCGIKGHVSTAYSVEQDMGQMHIVVCPQMFKQLPRNYIAFQMEQSVNSRWFTDEYFSRLNNAVAIFDYSLKNIEYLLDKGIPYQKLFYMPISSFPDYPAHLADNGYVLDDQKGDIHADVLFYGDPNCERRKAYLQELKKHFNVTVASEVFGDKLTRMVKNAKVVVNIHYYENALLETTRLYETISLGTPVVSESSSDIVEHEDLQDVIDFCPIGDIPAMVEKIQNLLSDKEYYNERKEKIKHFTNVDNKNNYYLRRYLLSIDKLNFSQYKSIFSFEQFQTGDVPRLCLSLSETPVRRKAFFASPSHGFQFFEGIRYRIGWIGCGMSYKYMLSGMLASKAEMGIICEDDVIFPVDYDNKLNKIINHLQSTEAKWHIFAGIIAHLHEDTKVLDVKVIDGIEYIYIDKMTSMVMNIYSRRGMDLISQWDEKNIDAETNTIDRYVESAQDLVVVTTLPFLVGYAEEQQSTLWGFENSQYTSLIKASEKLLAEKVAEFKKNR
;
A
#
# COMPACT_ATOMS: atom_id res chain seq x y z
N MET A 1 20.59 32.76 -14.82
CA MET A 1 19.52 32.42 -13.84
C MET A 1 18.21 33.03 -14.30
N PHE A 2 17.06 32.43 -13.97
CA PHE A 2 15.76 33.04 -14.27
C PHE A 2 15.32 34.01 -13.17
N ALA A 3 14.58 35.05 -13.56
CA ALA A 3 13.95 36.01 -12.66
C ALA A 3 12.44 35.77 -12.60
N VAL A 4 11.94 35.18 -11.52
CA VAL A 4 10.52 34.83 -11.35
C VAL A 4 9.81 35.98 -10.63
N PHE A 5 8.87 36.60 -11.32
CA PHE A 5 8.04 37.70 -10.84
C PHE A 5 6.75 37.18 -10.21
N LEU A 6 6.60 37.41 -8.91
CA LEU A 6 5.46 37.00 -8.10
C LEU A 6 4.91 38.23 -7.37
N PRO A 7 3.98 38.99 -7.97
CA PRO A 7 3.54 40.24 -7.38
C PRO A 7 2.85 39.99 -6.02
N PRO A 8 3.11 40.83 -5.01
CA PRO A 8 2.59 40.63 -3.65
C PRO A 8 1.23 41.29 -3.41
N TYR A 9 0.75 42.05 -4.39
CA TYR A 9 -0.41 42.93 -4.23
C TYR A 9 -1.70 42.11 -4.04
N PRO A 10 -2.42 42.29 -2.91
CA PRO A 10 -3.58 41.47 -2.56
C PRO A 10 -4.85 41.94 -3.27
N PHE A 11 -4.82 42.00 -4.60
CA PHE A 11 -5.96 42.46 -5.43
C PHE A 11 -7.26 41.69 -5.17
N ARG A 12 -7.15 40.41 -4.78
CA ARG A 12 -8.27 39.51 -4.46
C ARG A 12 -8.46 39.31 -2.96
N GLY A 13 -7.87 40.20 -2.14
CA GLY A 13 -7.94 40.13 -0.68
C GLY A 13 -7.06 39.05 -0.04
N VAL A 14 -6.15 38.42 -0.80
CA VAL A 14 -5.24 37.37 -0.32
C VAL A 14 -3.80 37.83 -0.47
N LYS A 15 -3.04 37.82 0.62
CA LYS A 15 -1.59 38.08 0.60
C LYS A 15 -0.82 36.89 0.01
N ALA A 16 0.32 37.15 -0.63
CA ALA A 16 1.08 36.13 -1.36
C ALA A 16 0.16 35.25 -2.25
N PRO A 17 -0.58 35.85 -3.20
CA PRO A 17 -1.65 35.16 -3.93
C PRO A 17 -1.13 34.03 -4.84
N TYR A 18 0.16 34.04 -5.17
CA TYR A 18 0.81 33.05 -6.04
C TYR A 18 1.74 32.12 -5.28
N LEU A 19 1.46 31.89 -3.99
CA LEU A 19 2.32 31.12 -3.08
C LEU A 19 2.61 29.70 -3.60
N TRP A 20 1.63 29.03 -4.21
CA TRP A 20 1.82 27.70 -4.75
C TRP A 20 2.94 27.65 -5.82
N LEU A 21 3.06 28.69 -6.67
CA LEU A 21 4.09 28.77 -7.71
C LEU A 21 5.47 29.00 -7.08
N PHE A 22 5.52 29.84 -6.05
CA PHE A 22 6.73 30.05 -5.24
C PHE A 22 7.24 28.72 -4.66
N LEU A 23 6.36 28.00 -3.96
CA LEU A 23 6.69 26.71 -3.33
C LEU A 23 7.11 25.67 -4.37
N LYS A 24 6.45 25.62 -5.52
CA LYS A 24 6.80 24.69 -6.61
C LYS A 24 8.16 24.98 -7.21
N TYR A 25 8.51 26.25 -7.46
CA TYR A 25 9.85 26.61 -7.95
C TYR A 25 10.94 26.30 -6.93
N LEU A 26 10.70 26.57 -5.64
CA LEU A 26 11.64 26.21 -4.57
C LEU A 26 11.88 24.70 -4.52
N HIS A 27 10.80 23.91 -4.63
CA HIS A 27 10.88 22.44 -4.62
C HIS A 27 11.66 21.87 -5.81
N CYS A 28 11.40 22.38 -7.03
CA CYS A 28 11.96 21.79 -8.25
C CYS A 28 13.39 22.26 -8.57
N SER A 29 13.82 23.41 -8.05
CA SER A 29 15.00 24.10 -8.57
C SER A 29 16.26 23.80 -7.76
N ASN A 30 17.21 23.14 -8.42
CA ASN A 30 18.56 22.96 -7.88
C ASN A 30 19.52 24.10 -8.23
N GLU A 31 19.12 25.00 -9.14
CA GLU A 31 19.88 26.20 -9.48
C GLU A 31 19.31 27.44 -8.79
N LYS A 32 20.14 28.48 -8.72
CA LYS A 32 19.74 29.78 -8.17
C LYS A 32 18.69 30.45 -9.04
N ILE A 33 17.65 30.96 -8.40
CA ILE A 33 16.58 31.77 -9.00
C ILE A 33 16.58 33.14 -8.32
N LEU A 34 16.25 34.17 -9.09
CA LEU A 34 15.94 35.50 -8.56
C LEU A 34 14.42 35.64 -8.44
N PHE A 35 13.89 35.75 -7.22
CA PHE A 35 12.48 36.05 -6.99
C PHE A 35 12.27 37.55 -6.86
N ILE A 36 11.40 38.12 -7.68
CA ILE A 36 10.93 39.51 -7.57
C ILE A 36 9.54 39.43 -6.94
N THR A 37 9.46 39.69 -5.64
CA THR A 37 8.31 39.33 -4.79
C THR A 37 8.18 40.27 -3.58
N SER A 38 7.61 39.85 -2.44
CA SER A 38 7.70 40.54 -1.15
C SER A 38 8.06 39.57 -0.01
N PRO A 39 8.39 40.09 1.19
CA PRO A 39 8.64 39.26 2.37
C PRO A 39 7.46 38.36 2.75
N ASP A 40 6.22 38.75 2.43
CA ASP A 40 5.01 37.96 2.73
C ASP A 40 5.12 36.50 2.22
N TYR A 41 5.77 36.27 1.07
CA TYR A 41 5.94 34.92 0.50
C TYR A 41 6.88 34.02 1.30
N VAL A 42 7.84 34.61 2.03
CA VAL A 42 8.77 33.88 2.89
C VAL A 42 8.19 33.74 4.30
N GLU A 43 7.58 34.81 4.80
CA GLU A 43 7.01 34.86 6.16
C GLU A 43 5.83 33.90 6.33
N VAL A 44 4.97 33.77 5.31
CA VAL A 44 3.79 32.88 5.35
C VAL A 44 4.13 31.41 5.60
N ILE A 45 5.35 30.97 5.25
CA ILE A 45 5.80 29.58 5.46
C ILE A 45 5.89 29.27 6.96
N ASN A 46 6.36 30.23 7.76
CA ASN A 46 6.55 30.09 9.20
C ASN A 46 5.39 30.66 10.03
N ASP A 47 4.39 31.27 9.40
CA ASP A 47 3.19 31.77 10.06
C ASP A 47 2.14 30.66 10.15
N GLU A 48 2.13 29.93 11.28
CA GLU A 48 1.17 28.85 11.56
C GLU A 48 -0.30 29.31 11.43
N THR A 49 -0.60 30.60 11.62
CA THR A 49 -1.98 31.11 11.49
C THR A 49 -2.49 31.06 10.04
N GLN A 50 -1.58 31.02 9.07
CA GLN A 50 -1.86 30.95 7.64
C GLN A 50 -1.89 29.51 7.10
N HIS A 51 -1.59 28.50 7.92
CA HIS A 51 -1.54 27.09 7.49
C HIS A 51 -2.93 26.47 7.21
N SER A 52 -4.01 27.23 7.42
CA SER A 52 -5.36 26.87 6.95
C SER A 52 -5.58 27.14 5.46
N ARG A 53 -4.64 27.83 4.79
CA ARG A 53 -4.71 28.05 3.34
C ARG A 53 -4.52 26.76 2.56
N TRP A 54 -5.12 26.70 1.38
CA TRP A 54 -5.13 25.52 0.53
C TRP A 54 -3.73 25.09 0.05
N GLU A 55 -2.75 26.00 -0.01
CA GLU A 55 -1.36 25.69 -0.38
C GLU A 55 -0.65 24.78 0.65
N PHE A 56 -1.14 24.72 1.90
CA PHE A 56 -0.61 23.84 2.94
C PHE A 56 -1.38 22.52 3.08
N ASP A 57 -2.48 22.35 2.32
CA ASP A 57 -3.22 21.09 2.32
C ASP A 57 -2.42 19.99 1.62
N THR A 58 -2.36 18.82 2.28
CA THR A 58 -1.63 17.65 1.79
C THR A 58 -2.11 17.17 0.43
N ALA A 59 -3.41 17.29 0.13
CA ALA A 59 -3.94 16.90 -1.18
C ALA A 59 -3.51 17.90 -2.27
N SER A 60 -3.51 19.21 -1.98
CA SER A 60 -3.01 20.24 -2.90
C SER A 60 -1.52 20.09 -3.19
N MET A 61 -0.70 19.85 -2.15
CA MET A 61 0.74 19.61 -2.28
C MET A 61 1.04 18.37 -3.12
N ALA A 62 0.30 17.27 -2.90
CA ALA A 62 0.42 16.06 -3.71
C ALA A 62 -0.04 16.27 -5.16
N SER A 63 -1.14 16.99 -5.37
CA SER A 63 -1.71 17.27 -6.70
C SER A 63 -0.80 18.15 -7.57
N LEU A 64 -0.18 19.17 -6.97
CA LEU A 64 0.74 20.10 -7.64
C LEU A 64 2.20 19.66 -7.56
N GLY A 65 2.52 18.59 -6.80
CA GLY A 65 3.84 17.99 -6.71
C GLY A 65 4.90 18.91 -6.08
N TYR A 66 4.63 19.49 -4.91
CA TYR A 66 5.63 20.23 -4.14
C TYR A 66 5.58 19.88 -2.65
N SER A 67 6.66 20.20 -1.95
CA SER A 67 6.76 20.14 -0.50
C SER A 67 7.10 21.52 0.06
N LEU A 68 6.82 21.75 1.35
CA LEU A 68 7.22 22.99 2.01
C LEU A 68 8.77 23.10 2.02
N PRO A 69 9.33 24.29 1.74
CA PRO A 69 10.77 24.50 1.70
C PRO A 69 11.35 24.57 3.11
N ASP A 70 12.61 24.13 3.26
CA ASP A 70 13.40 24.39 4.47
C ASP A 70 14.22 25.70 4.32
N GLU A 71 14.89 26.11 5.41
CA GLU A 71 15.73 27.30 5.41
C GLU A 71 16.85 27.25 4.36
N GLN A 72 17.38 26.05 4.07
CA GLN A 72 18.44 25.87 3.09
C GLN A 72 17.93 26.09 1.67
N SER A 73 16.72 25.60 1.36
CA SER A 73 16.02 25.85 0.12
C SER A 73 15.80 27.35 -0.06
N LEU A 74 15.27 28.04 0.95
CA LEU A 74 15.03 29.49 0.88
C LEU A 74 16.34 30.28 0.69
N ALA A 75 17.39 29.95 1.45
CA ALA A 75 18.67 30.67 1.41
C ALA A 75 19.45 30.51 0.10
N ARG A 76 19.11 29.52 -0.73
CA ARG A 76 19.75 29.29 -2.03
C ARG A 76 19.46 30.41 -3.03
N HIS A 77 18.29 31.02 -2.94
CA HIS A 77 17.77 31.95 -3.96
C HIS A 77 18.09 33.41 -3.61
N GLU A 78 17.97 34.29 -4.61
CA GLU A 78 18.04 35.75 -4.43
C GLU A 78 16.63 36.35 -4.43
N TYR A 79 16.44 37.41 -3.65
CA TYR A 79 15.14 38.06 -3.49
C TYR A 79 15.27 39.56 -3.73
N LEU A 80 14.38 40.11 -4.54
CA LEU A 80 14.15 41.54 -4.69
C LEU A 80 12.71 41.81 -4.24
N TYR A 81 12.56 42.71 -3.28
CA TYR A 81 11.27 42.98 -2.66
C TYR A 81 10.64 44.25 -3.21
N LEU A 82 9.41 44.09 -3.69
CA LEU A 82 8.52 45.18 -4.11
C LEU A 82 7.87 45.81 -2.88
N ASP A 83 7.69 47.12 -2.92
CA ASP A 83 7.05 47.92 -1.90
C ASP A 83 5.53 47.75 -1.94
N HIS A 84 4.96 47.47 -0.78
CA HIS A 84 3.51 47.37 -0.60
C HIS A 84 2.81 48.71 -0.78
N ALA A 85 3.51 49.85 -0.62
CA ALA A 85 2.93 51.18 -0.77
C ALA A 85 2.37 51.44 -2.18
N LEU A 86 2.89 50.75 -3.20
CA LEU A 86 2.36 50.85 -4.57
C LEU A 86 0.91 50.38 -4.65
N TYR A 87 0.54 49.32 -3.93
CA TYR A 87 -0.83 48.82 -3.93
C TYR A 87 -1.83 49.84 -3.39
N GLU A 88 -1.52 50.48 -2.26
CA GLU A 88 -2.36 51.53 -1.68
C GLU A 88 -2.48 52.74 -2.61
N THR A 89 -1.40 53.06 -3.33
CA THR A 89 -1.40 54.13 -4.34
C THR A 89 -2.30 53.80 -5.52
N MET A 90 -2.20 52.57 -6.06
CA MET A 90 -3.07 52.10 -7.15
C MET A 90 -4.54 52.09 -6.72
N LEU A 91 -4.84 51.60 -5.51
CA LEU A 91 -6.19 51.65 -4.95
C LEU A 91 -6.71 53.09 -4.90
N ALA A 92 -5.94 54.03 -4.35
CA ALA A 92 -6.36 55.43 -4.27
C ALA A 92 -6.60 56.05 -5.66
N GLN A 93 -5.77 55.74 -6.66
CA GLN A 93 -5.92 56.19 -8.05
C GLN A 93 -7.19 55.62 -8.72
N HIS A 94 -7.63 54.43 -8.30
CA HIS A 94 -8.81 53.75 -8.83
C HIS A 94 -9.99 53.75 -7.86
N HIS A 95 -10.19 54.84 -7.11
CA HIS A 95 -11.36 55.02 -6.23
C HIS A 95 -11.54 53.92 -5.18
N HIS A 96 -10.44 53.34 -4.71
CA HIS A 96 -10.38 52.19 -3.80
C HIS A 96 -11.06 50.93 -4.34
N ASP A 97 -11.13 50.78 -5.67
CA ASP A 97 -11.60 49.57 -6.35
C ASP A 97 -10.42 48.61 -6.60
N PRO A 98 -10.33 47.49 -5.87
CA PRO A 98 -9.25 46.52 -6.04
C PRO A 98 -9.34 45.76 -7.36
N ILE A 99 -10.55 45.56 -7.91
CA ILE A 99 -10.75 44.87 -9.19
C ILE A 99 -10.26 45.75 -10.33
N LYS A 100 -10.65 47.04 -10.33
CA LYS A 100 -10.17 47.97 -11.35
C LYS A 100 -8.65 48.13 -11.29
N SER A 101 -8.08 48.18 -10.08
CA SER A 101 -6.63 48.22 -9.88
C SER A 101 -5.94 46.98 -10.46
N PHE A 102 -6.53 45.79 -10.28
CA PHE A 102 -5.98 44.56 -10.82
C PHE A 102 -6.09 44.50 -12.35
N THR A 103 -7.21 44.93 -12.93
CA THR A 103 -7.35 45.06 -14.39
C THR A 103 -6.29 46.00 -14.95
N THR A 104 -6.06 47.16 -14.34
CA THR A 104 -4.98 48.09 -14.76
C THR A 104 -3.62 47.41 -14.68
N PHE A 105 -3.32 46.69 -13.60
CA PHE A 105 -2.07 45.95 -13.44
C PHE A 105 -1.83 44.90 -14.54
N LEU A 106 -2.89 44.20 -14.95
CA LEU A 106 -2.83 43.14 -15.97
C LEU A 106 -2.78 43.66 -17.41
N THR A 107 -3.29 44.88 -17.67
CA THR A 107 -3.56 45.36 -19.04
C THR A 107 -2.89 46.69 -19.40
N GLU A 108 -2.37 47.43 -18.43
CA GLU A 108 -1.76 48.74 -18.63
C GLU A 108 -0.34 48.80 -18.04
N SER A 109 0.44 49.76 -18.55
CA SER A 109 1.80 50.04 -18.07
C SER A 109 1.74 51.05 -16.93
N ILE A 110 2.29 50.71 -15.77
CA ILE A 110 2.26 51.51 -14.55
C ILE A 110 3.65 52.07 -14.30
N SER A 111 3.78 53.40 -14.44
CA SER A 111 5.09 54.08 -14.41
C SER A 111 5.81 53.90 -13.08
N GLU A 112 5.08 53.89 -11.96
CA GLU A 112 5.60 53.67 -10.63
C GLU A 112 6.20 52.28 -10.47
N LEU A 113 5.52 51.24 -10.98
CA LEU A 113 6.03 49.87 -10.99
C LEU A 113 7.26 49.72 -11.89
N GLU A 114 7.24 50.34 -13.08
CA GLU A 114 8.41 50.35 -13.98
C GLU A 114 9.63 50.96 -13.28
N ASN A 115 9.48 52.11 -12.64
CA ASN A 115 10.56 52.81 -11.94
C ASN A 115 11.10 51.98 -10.78
N GLU A 116 10.21 51.32 -10.02
CA GLU A 116 10.59 50.43 -8.94
C GLU A 116 11.39 49.22 -9.46
N LEU A 117 10.91 48.54 -10.51
CA LEU A 117 11.60 47.43 -11.13
C LEU A 117 12.98 47.83 -11.67
N PHE A 118 13.11 48.99 -12.34
CA PHE A 118 14.40 49.51 -12.79
C PHE A 118 15.35 49.81 -11.62
N SER A 119 14.84 50.28 -10.49
CA SER A 119 15.63 50.54 -9.28
C SER A 119 16.17 49.25 -8.67
N LEU A 120 15.34 48.21 -8.58
CA LEU A 120 15.72 46.90 -8.02
C LEU A 120 16.68 46.12 -8.93
N LEU A 121 16.51 46.21 -10.25
CA LEU A 121 17.29 45.48 -11.25
C LEU A 121 18.59 46.21 -11.59
N THR A 122 19.60 46.09 -10.73
CA THR A 122 20.93 46.66 -10.99
C THR A 122 21.62 46.00 -12.20
N LYS A 123 22.58 46.72 -12.81
CA LYS A 123 23.35 46.22 -13.96
C LYS A 123 24.01 44.85 -13.71
N GLU A 124 24.50 44.61 -12.49
CA GLU A 124 25.14 43.35 -12.10
C GLU A 124 24.15 42.19 -12.00
N ILE A 125 22.91 42.46 -11.56
CA ILE A 125 21.83 41.46 -11.53
C ILE A 125 21.42 41.10 -12.94
N ILE A 126 21.16 42.10 -13.79
CA ILE A 126 20.66 41.91 -15.17
C ILE A 126 21.63 41.09 -16.03
N GLN A 127 22.94 41.23 -15.82
CA GLN A 127 23.95 40.44 -16.53
C GLN A 127 23.85 38.94 -16.26
N ARG A 128 23.26 38.53 -15.13
CA ARG A 128 23.07 37.13 -14.72
C ARG A 128 21.68 36.59 -15.06
N VAL A 129 20.71 37.46 -15.38
CA VAL A 129 19.33 37.06 -15.68
C VAL A 129 19.23 36.63 -17.14
N ASP A 130 18.75 35.41 -17.38
CA ASP A 130 18.55 34.86 -18.73
C ASP A 130 17.25 35.41 -19.33
N ALA A 131 16.13 35.24 -18.61
CA ALA A 131 14.82 35.77 -18.93
C ALA A 131 13.98 36.00 -17.65
N PHE A 132 12.90 36.76 -17.78
CA PHE A 132 11.87 36.89 -16.75
C PHE A 132 10.79 35.82 -16.91
N VAL A 133 10.20 35.43 -15.79
CA VAL A 133 9.06 34.51 -15.73
C VAL A 133 7.95 35.21 -14.97
N SER A 134 6.73 35.23 -15.51
CA SER A 134 5.57 35.84 -14.87
C SER A 134 4.38 34.88 -14.86
N ILE A 135 3.63 34.86 -13.76
CA ILE A 135 2.40 34.06 -13.66
C ILE A 135 1.20 34.70 -14.37
N CYS A 136 1.27 36.00 -14.63
CA CYS A 136 0.21 36.77 -15.24
C CYS A 136 0.79 37.84 -16.18
N ASN A 137 -0.04 38.37 -17.07
CA ASN A 137 0.39 39.49 -17.92
C ASN A 137 0.67 40.71 -17.04
N CYS A 138 1.71 41.45 -17.39
CA CYS A 138 2.09 42.66 -16.68
C CYS A 138 2.86 43.56 -17.65
N PRO A 139 2.17 44.48 -18.36
CA PRO A 139 2.81 45.32 -19.36
C PRO A 139 3.96 46.15 -18.81
N SER A 140 3.91 46.50 -17.52
CA SER A 140 5.01 47.16 -16.80
C SER A 140 6.28 46.30 -16.79
N LEU A 141 6.18 45.02 -16.40
CA LEU A 141 7.31 44.08 -16.41
C LEU A 141 7.80 43.83 -17.83
N GLU A 142 6.89 43.60 -18.78
CA GLU A 142 7.21 43.35 -20.19
C GLU A 142 7.99 44.52 -20.81
N LYS A 143 7.59 45.76 -20.50
CA LYS A 143 8.27 46.97 -20.96
C LYS A 143 9.66 47.12 -20.34
N VAL A 144 9.80 46.82 -19.04
CA VAL A 144 11.11 46.81 -18.36
C VAL A 144 12.01 45.73 -18.98
N ALA A 145 11.52 44.50 -19.15
CA ALA A 145 12.27 43.41 -19.75
C ALA A 145 12.74 43.76 -21.17
N ARG A 146 11.87 44.34 -22.00
CA ARG A 146 12.22 44.83 -23.35
C ARG A 146 13.30 45.91 -23.31
N ALA A 147 13.21 46.87 -22.40
CA ALA A 147 14.23 47.91 -22.22
C ALA A 147 15.59 47.34 -21.79
N LEU A 148 15.58 46.21 -21.08
CA LEU A 148 16.77 45.48 -20.63
C LEU A 148 17.24 44.40 -21.62
N ASN A 149 16.60 44.29 -22.79
CA ASN A 149 16.85 43.26 -23.80
C ASN A 149 16.77 41.84 -23.22
N LYS A 150 15.68 41.57 -22.49
CA LYS A 150 15.32 40.27 -21.91
C LYS A 150 13.91 39.90 -22.36
N GLU A 151 13.66 38.60 -22.48
CA GLU A 151 12.32 38.07 -22.77
C GLU A 151 11.52 37.82 -21.49
N VAL A 152 10.20 37.74 -21.63
CA VAL A 152 9.27 37.37 -20.55
C VAL A 152 8.55 36.08 -20.96
N ILE A 153 8.62 35.09 -20.09
CA ILE A 153 7.89 33.83 -20.23
C ILE A 153 6.67 33.90 -19.31
N HIS A 154 5.47 33.85 -19.88
CA HIS A 154 4.23 33.79 -19.12
C HIS A 154 3.85 32.33 -18.89
N LEU A 155 3.69 31.95 -17.61
CA LEU A 155 3.41 30.59 -17.19
C LEU A 155 2.18 30.54 -16.29
N GLU A 156 1.35 29.53 -16.44
CA GLU A 156 0.26 29.27 -15.50
C GLU A 156 -0.13 27.78 -15.59
N ILE A 157 -0.87 27.28 -14.60
CA ILE A 157 -1.48 25.96 -14.70
C ILE A 157 -2.45 25.91 -15.89
N GLY A 158 -2.32 24.85 -16.68
CA GLY A 158 -3.01 24.70 -17.96
C GLY A 158 -4.50 24.37 -17.81
N PRO A 159 -5.23 24.24 -18.93
CA PRO A 159 -6.68 24.02 -18.92
C PRO A 159 -7.06 22.56 -18.64
N LEU A 160 -6.15 21.60 -18.88
CA LEU A 160 -6.34 20.18 -18.57
C LEU A 160 -5.55 19.82 -17.32
N ARG A 161 -6.25 19.34 -16.29
CA ARG A 161 -5.70 19.13 -14.93
C ARG A 161 -6.11 17.78 -14.36
N ALA A 162 -5.25 17.24 -13.51
CA ALA A 162 -5.50 16.07 -12.69
C ALA A 162 -6.66 16.34 -11.71
N PRO A 163 -7.43 15.30 -11.31
CA PRO A 163 -7.26 13.90 -11.70
C PRO A 163 -7.90 13.53 -13.05
N MET A 164 -8.63 14.45 -13.70
CA MET A 164 -9.38 14.13 -14.93
C MET A 164 -8.45 13.94 -16.13
N TYR A 165 -7.38 14.73 -16.20
CA TYR A 165 -6.45 14.76 -17.31
C TYR A 165 -5.00 14.71 -16.84
N ARG A 166 -4.09 14.40 -17.77
CA ARG A 166 -2.67 14.71 -17.62
C ARG A 166 -2.52 16.19 -17.27
N ASN A 167 -1.72 16.50 -16.24
CA ASN A 167 -1.46 17.89 -15.85
C ASN A 167 -0.73 18.66 -16.96
N THR A 168 -1.32 19.77 -17.39
CA THR A 168 -0.77 20.68 -18.40
C THR A 168 -0.46 22.05 -17.80
N ALA A 169 0.35 22.84 -18.50
CA ALA A 169 0.71 24.22 -18.20
C ALA A 169 0.69 25.08 -19.48
N TYR A 170 0.54 26.38 -19.29
CA TYR A 170 0.82 27.39 -20.31
C TYR A 170 2.29 27.80 -20.26
N LEU A 171 2.88 28.03 -21.44
CA LEU A 171 4.15 28.73 -21.62
C LEU A 171 4.10 29.54 -22.91
N ASP A 172 4.01 30.86 -22.75
CA ASP A 172 3.73 31.83 -23.82
C ASP A 172 4.61 33.08 -23.66
N PHE A 173 5.24 33.54 -24.75
CA PHE A 173 6.14 34.70 -24.72
C PHE A 173 5.41 36.05 -24.91
N THR A 174 4.13 36.03 -25.23
CA THR A 174 3.30 37.21 -25.48
C THR A 174 2.28 37.46 -24.36
N GLY A 175 1.68 36.42 -23.79
CA GLY A 175 0.73 36.53 -22.68
C GLY A 175 0.08 35.21 -22.29
N VAL A 176 -0.40 35.10 -21.06
CA VAL A 176 -1.10 33.93 -20.53
C VAL A 176 -2.57 34.24 -20.26
N ASN A 177 -3.43 33.27 -20.57
CA ASN A 177 -4.88 33.39 -20.62
C ASN A 177 -5.40 34.35 -21.70
N GLY A 178 -5.07 35.64 -21.62
CA GLY A 178 -5.35 36.64 -22.65
C GLY A 178 -4.09 37.11 -23.36
N ASN A 179 -4.25 37.70 -24.55
CA ASN A 179 -3.13 38.16 -25.40
C ASN A 179 -2.11 37.04 -25.71
N THR A 180 -2.60 35.83 -25.96
CA THR A 180 -1.74 34.64 -26.15
C THR A 180 -1.23 34.52 -27.59
N GLU A 181 -0.07 33.93 -27.78
CA GLU A 181 0.54 33.69 -29.10
C GLU A 181 0.09 32.39 -29.77
N ALA A 182 -0.79 31.61 -29.12
CA ALA A 182 -1.23 30.28 -29.58
C ALA A 182 -1.68 30.28 -31.05
N ARG A 183 -2.53 31.23 -31.45
CA ARG A 183 -3.01 31.37 -32.83
C ARG A 183 -1.87 31.68 -33.80
N ALA A 184 -1.02 32.65 -33.45
CA ALA A 184 0.08 33.08 -34.31
C ALA A 184 1.08 31.93 -34.54
N ARG A 185 1.41 31.17 -33.49
CA ARG A 185 2.25 29.96 -33.60
C ARG A 185 1.60 28.88 -34.44
N TYR A 186 0.30 28.61 -34.26
CA TYR A 186 -0.42 27.66 -35.10
C TYR A 186 -0.38 28.07 -36.58
N GLU A 187 -0.73 29.32 -36.89
CA GLU A 187 -0.75 29.83 -38.26
C GLU A 187 0.62 29.72 -38.96
N SER A 188 1.71 29.78 -38.19
CA SER A 188 3.08 29.63 -38.68
C SER A 188 3.47 28.19 -39.07
N CYS A 189 2.82 27.17 -38.49
CA CYS A 189 3.14 25.77 -38.70
C CYS A 189 1.96 24.92 -39.21
N GLN A 190 0.78 25.50 -39.43
CA GLN A 190 -0.45 24.78 -39.79
C GLN A 190 -0.30 23.88 -41.04
N THR A 191 0.58 24.23 -41.98
CA THR A 191 0.84 23.42 -43.18
C THR A 191 1.67 22.17 -42.92
N GLU A 192 2.32 22.08 -41.76
CA GLU A 192 3.11 20.93 -41.32
C GLU A 192 2.29 19.92 -40.51
N ILE A 193 1.04 20.27 -40.20
CA ILE A 193 0.12 19.51 -39.33
C ILE A 193 -0.98 18.88 -40.18
N ASP A 194 -0.95 17.55 -40.26
CA ASP A 194 -1.89 16.67 -40.93
C ASP A 194 -2.17 15.47 -40.02
N ILE A 195 -3.14 15.65 -39.13
CA ILE A 195 -3.50 14.67 -38.11
C ILE A 195 -4.55 13.73 -38.68
N THR A 196 -4.26 12.43 -38.57
CA THR A 196 -5.10 11.37 -39.12
C THR A 196 -6.05 10.76 -38.08
N CYS A 197 -5.82 11.04 -36.80
CA CYS A 197 -6.68 10.59 -35.72
C CYS A 197 -7.90 11.52 -35.49
N SER A 198 -8.89 11.05 -34.74
CA SER A 198 -10.09 11.83 -34.43
C SER A 198 -9.88 12.81 -33.27
N MET A 199 -10.82 13.75 -33.10
CA MET A 199 -10.87 14.62 -31.92
C MET A 199 -10.97 13.82 -30.63
N ASN A 200 -11.76 12.74 -30.63
CA ASN A 200 -11.89 11.84 -29.50
C ASN A 200 -10.57 11.12 -29.18
N ASP A 201 -9.74 10.79 -30.18
CA ASP A 201 -8.43 10.18 -29.91
C ASP A 201 -7.47 11.17 -29.24
N LEU A 202 -7.49 12.43 -29.67
CA LEU A 202 -6.76 13.52 -29.00
C LEU A 202 -7.23 13.70 -27.56
N HIS A 203 -8.55 13.72 -27.34
CA HIS A 203 -9.13 13.84 -26.00
C HIS A 203 -8.74 12.67 -25.10
N ARG A 204 -8.87 11.44 -25.61
CA ARG A 204 -8.52 10.21 -24.88
C ARG A 204 -7.04 10.17 -24.49
N TYR A 205 -6.13 10.64 -25.35
CA TYR A 205 -4.71 10.65 -25.02
C TYR A 205 -4.42 11.41 -23.71
N PHE A 206 -5.11 12.53 -23.49
CA PHE A 206 -4.94 13.38 -22.30
C PHE A 206 -5.84 12.99 -21.13
N LEU A 207 -6.89 12.21 -21.35
CA LEU A 207 -7.83 11.79 -20.32
C LEU A 207 -7.22 10.67 -19.45
N GLU A 208 -7.19 10.83 -18.13
CA GLU A 208 -6.73 9.78 -17.19
C GLU A 208 -7.87 8.84 -16.76
N ALA A 209 -9.13 9.25 -16.99
CA ALA A 209 -10.30 8.39 -16.81
C ALA A 209 -10.43 7.35 -17.94
N ILE A 210 -10.81 6.12 -17.58
CA ILE A 210 -10.86 4.96 -18.50
C ILE A 210 -12.04 5.04 -19.50
N SER A 211 -13.11 5.77 -19.18
CA SER A 211 -14.27 5.88 -20.07
C SER A 211 -14.90 7.26 -20.03
N LEU A 212 -15.26 7.80 -21.19
CA LEU A 212 -16.11 8.98 -21.31
C LEU A 212 -17.55 8.64 -20.92
N PRO A 213 -18.25 9.51 -20.16
CA PRO A 213 -19.67 9.32 -19.87
C PRO A 213 -20.49 9.27 -21.16
N SER A 214 -21.51 8.42 -21.20
CA SER A 214 -22.43 8.33 -22.36
C SER A 214 -23.16 9.66 -22.57
N SER A 215 -23.13 10.17 -23.81
CA SER A 215 -23.86 11.39 -24.17
C SER A 215 -25.36 11.20 -24.00
N SER A 216 -26.04 12.11 -23.30
CA SER A 216 -27.50 12.17 -23.37
C SER A 216 -27.93 13.13 -24.49
N GLU A 217 -28.92 12.75 -25.28
CA GLU A 217 -29.52 13.61 -26.32
C GLU A 217 -30.44 14.67 -25.70
N ASN A 218 -29.94 15.43 -24.73
CA ASN A 218 -30.67 16.54 -24.14
C ASN A 218 -30.40 17.83 -24.92
N GLN A 219 -31.44 18.51 -25.39
CA GLN A 219 -31.35 19.79 -26.12
C GLN A 219 -31.05 21.00 -25.20
N VAL A 220 -30.24 20.82 -24.17
CA VAL A 220 -30.03 21.80 -23.11
C VAL A 220 -28.80 22.68 -23.42
N ALA A 221 -28.94 24.00 -23.21
CA ALA A 221 -27.87 24.98 -23.24
C ALA A 221 -27.14 25.00 -21.89
N GLY A 222 -25.89 24.56 -21.87
CA GLY A 222 -25.02 24.57 -20.69
C GLY A 222 -24.35 25.92 -20.49
N ILE A 223 -24.49 26.51 -19.32
CA ILE A 223 -23.80 27.75 -18.91
C ILE A 223 -22.70 27.40 -17.92
N VAL A 224 -21.46 27.79 -18.21
CA VAL A 224 -20.32 27.62 -17.30
C VAL A 224 -20.02 28.93 -16.61
N LEU A 225 -20.23 28.99 -15.30
CA LEU A 225 -19.82 30.13 -14.48
C LEU A 225 -18.36 29.98 -14.05
N GLN A 226 -17.72 31.11 -13.74
CA GLN A 226 -16.30 31.20 -13.33
C GLN A 226 -16.17 31.98 -12.02
N VAL A 227 -14.99 31.97 -11.41
CA VAL A 227 -14.70 32.81 -10.23
C VAL A 227 -14.73 34.27 -10.65
N GLU A 228 -15.50 35.09 -9.94
CA GLU A 228 -15.86 36.45 -10.34
C GLU A 228 -14.67 37.42 -10.41
N ASP A 229 -13.67 37.19 -9.57
CA ASP A 229 -12.50 38.05 -9.39
C ASP A 229 -11.20 37.48 -9.99
N ASP A 230 -11.31 36.41 -10.80
CA ASP A 230 -10.19 35.85 -11.54
C ASP A 230 -9.76 36.80 -12.67
N SER A 231 -8.45 36.87 -12.94
CA SER A 231 -7.84 37.55 -14.11
C SER A 231 -8.63 37.34 -15.42
N ASN A 232 -9.11 36.12 -15.66
CA ASN A 232 -9.92 35.75 -16.82
C ASN A 232 -11.20 36.56 -16.95
N ILE A 233 -11.88 36.83 -15.84
CA ILE A 233 -13.15 37.57 -15.82
C ILE A 233 -12.92 39.08 -15.79
N ILE A 234 -11.89 39.55 -15.09
CA ILE A 234 -11.67 40.99 -14.87
C ILE A 234 -10.93 41.68 -16.03
N ALA A 235 -10.12 40.95 -16.80
CA ALA A 235 -9.27 41.53 -17.85
C ALA A 235 -9.57 40.95 -19.24
N TYR A 236 -9.89 39.65 -19.32
CA TYR A 236 -9.97 38.92 -20.60
C TYR A 236 -11.40 38.50 -20.98
N SER A 237 -12.41 39.08 -20.35
CA SER A 237 -13.80 38.66 -20.52
C SER A 237 -14.56 39.35 -21.65
N HIS A 238 -13.94 40.33 -22.33
CA HIS A 238 -14.64 41.28 -23.20
C HIS A 238 -15.85 41.95 -22.51
N ASN A 239 -15.69 42.29 -21.23
CA ASN A 239 -16.72 42.87 -20.34
C ASN A 239 -17.88 41.93 -19.99
N PHE A 240 -17.78 40.64 -20.30
CA PHE A 240 -18.74 39.67 -19.79
C PHE A 240 -18.45 39.30 -18.32
N THR A 241 -19.52 39.20 -17.56
CA THR A 241 -19.59 38.66 -16.20
C THR A 241 -20.51 37.44 -16.17
N ASN A 242 -20.46 36.65 -15.09
CA ASN A 242 -21.39 35.54 -14.84
C ASN A 242 -22.87 35.93 -15.10
N ILE A 243 -23.30 37.11 -14.63
CA ILE A 243 -24.68 37.58 -14.82
C ILE A 243 -24.99 37.96 -16.26
N SER A 244 -24.06 38.60 -16.96
CA SER A 244 -24.26 38.97 -18.37
C SER A 244 -24.21 37.74 -19.29
N LEU A 245 -23.42 36.72 -18.96
CA LEU A 245 -23.40 35.43 -19.64
C LEU A 245 -24.77 34.74 -19.50
N ILE A 246 -25.30 34.66 -18.28
CA ILE A 246 -26.66 34.14 -18.04
C ILE A 246 -27.69 34.92 -18.85
N SER A 247 -27.59 36.26 -18.83
CA SER A 247 -28.50 37.13 -19.57
C SER A 247 -28.42 36.91 -21.08
N TYR A 248 -27.21 36.74 -21.62
CA TYR A 248 -26.96 36.47 -23.03
C TYR A 248 -27.60 35.15 -23.48
N VAL A 249 -27.45 34.09 -22.69
CA VAL A 249 -28.04 32.77 -23.02
C VAL A 249 -29.57 32.81 -22.90
N ARG A 250 -30.13 33.54 -21.93
CA ARG A 250 -31.58 33.73 -21.78
C ARG A 250 -32.24 34.48 -22.93
N GLN A 251 -31.49 35.24 -23.73
CA GLN A 251 -32.04 35.83 -24.96
C GLN A 251 -32.25 34.79 -26.07
N GLN A 252 -31.60 33.63 -25.97
CA GLN A 252 -31.55 32.62 -27.03
C GLN A 252 -32.28 31.33 -26.64
N HIS A 253 -32.44 31.04 -25.34
CA HIS A 253 -33.01 29.80 -24.83
C HIS A 253 -34.04 30.08 -23.73
N ALA A 254 -35.09 29.25 -23.68
CA ALA A 254 -36.06 29.24 -22.58
C ALA A 254 -35.43 28.68 -21.29
N LEU A 255 -35.94 29.08 -20.12
CA LEU A 255 -35.33 28.75 -18.82
C LEU A 255 -35.25 27.25 -18.55
N GLU A 256 -36.28 26.50 -18.96
CA GLU A 256 -36.36 25.05 -18.87
C GLU A 256 -35.30 24.31 -19.69
N ASN A 257 -34.70 24.98 -20.69
CA ASN A 257 -33.67 24.44 -21.56
C ASN A 257 -32.27 24.94 -21.18
N ILE A 258 -32.10 25.54 -20.00
CA ILE A 258 -30.82 26.03 -19.51
C ILE A 258 -30.37 25.19 -18.31
N LEU A 259 -29.13 24.71 -18.35
CA LEU A 259 -28.46 24.05 -17.23
C LEU A 259 -27.22 24.86 -16.86
N VAL A 260 -27.12 25.28 -15.60
CA VAL A 260 -26.03 26.14 -15.14
C VAL A 260 -25.08 25.36 -14.25
N ARG A 261 -23.80 25.31 -14.62
CA ARG A 261 -22.72 24.79 -13.79
C ARG A 261 -22.00 25.92 -13.09
N ALA A 262 -22.14 25.96 -11.76
CA ALA A 262 -21.40 26.89 -10.91
C ALA A 262 -19.91 26.48 -10.81
N HIS A 263 -19.04 27.46 -10.58
CA HIS A 263 -17.63 27.17 -10.29
C HIS A 263 -17.46 26.84 -8.80
N PRO A 264 -16.81 25.72 -8.41
CA PRO A 264 -16.65 25.35 -7.00
C PRO A 264 -15.90 26.39 -6.15
N GLY A 265 -14.96 27.11 -6.76
CA GLY A 265 -14.21 28.19 -6.11
C GLY A 265 -14.87 29.58 -6.16
N SER A 266 -16.12 29.70 -6.65
CA SER A 266 -16.83 30.99 -6.62
C SER A 266 -17.26 31.34 -5.20
N LEU A 267 -17.25 32.65 -4.89
CA LEU A 267 -17.76 33.16 -3.61
C LEU A 267 -19.30 33.16 -3.55
N PHE A 268 -19.96 33.04 -4.71
CA PHE A 268 -21.40 33.13 -4.84
C PHE A 268 -21.98 31.82 -5.39
N ARG A 269 -23.23 31.54 -5.00
CA ARG A 269 -24.03 30.49 -5.61
C ARG A 269 -25.34 31.05 -6.11
N LEU A 270 -25.85 30.48 -7.20
CA LEU A 270 -27.20 30.77 -7.66
C LEU A 270 -28.24 30.27 -6.66
N ARG A 271 -29.43 30.86 -6.71
CA ARG A 271 -30.58 30.36 -5.95
C ARG A 271 -31.15 29.12 -6.63
N ASP A 272 -31.61 28.19 -5.81
CA ASP A 272 -32.02 26.86 -6.23
C ASP A 272 -33.39 26.83 -6.96
N ASP A 273 -34.12 27.96 -6.97
CA ASP A 273 -35.50 28.08 -7.47
C ASP A 273 -35.64 28.71 -8.87
N ILE A 274 -34.56 29.21 -9.46
CA ILE A 274 -34.62 29.98 -10.73
C ILE A 274 -34.11 29.19 -11.93
N PHE A 275 -32.99 28.49 -11.77
CA PHE A 275 -32.33 27.74 -12.85
C PHE A 275 -32.20 26.28 -12.48
N SER A 276 -32.16 25.41 -13.48
CA SER A 276 -31.65 24.06 -13.26
C SER A 276 -30.15 24.15 -13.00
N ILE A 277 -29.74 23.82 -11.78
CA ILE A 277 -28.33 23.83 -11.38
C ILE A 277 -27.74 22.44 -11.60
N ASP A 278 -26.60 22.39 -12.28
CA ASP A 278 -25.87 21.16 -12.49
C ASP A 278 -25.26 20.65 -11.19
N ALA A 279 -25.47 19.37 -10.91
CA ALA A 279 -24.88 18.65 -9.78
C ALA A 279 -23.93 17.52 -10.26
N SER A 280 -23.42 17.61 -11.49
CA SER A 280 -22.49 16.61 -12.03
C SER A 280 -21.18 16.59 -11.25
N ALA A 281 -20.60 15.41 -11.05
CA ALA A 281 -19.39 15.25 -10.26
C ALA A 281 -18.19 15.99 -10.87
N ASN A 282 -18.16 16.12 -12.20
CA ASN A 282 -17.10 16.76 -12.97
C ASN A 282 -17.68 17.54 -14.18
N SER A 283 -16.82 18.34 -14.82
CA SER A 283 -17.16 19.15 -16.00
C SER A 283 -17.55 18.29 -17.20
N LEU A 284 -16.91 17.15 -17.41
CA LEU A 284 -17.22 16.25 -18.53
C LEU A 284 -18.65 15.71 -18.48
N GLU A 285 -19.11 15.24 -17.32
CA GLU A 285 -20.50 14.79 -17.14
C GLU A 285 -21.51 15.90 -17.41
N PHE A 286 -21.22 17.13 -17.00
CA PHE A 286 -22.04 18.29 -17.31
C PHE A 286 -22.08 18.55 -18.82
N ILE A 287 -20.91 18.55 -19.49
CA ILE A 287 -20.80 18.75 -20.93
C ILE A 287 -21.62 17.71 -21.69
N GLN A 288 -21.62 16.46 -21.25
CA GLN A 288 -22.38 15.38 -21.90
C GLN A 288 -23.89 15.56 -21.81
N LYS A 289 -24.41 16.29 -20.81
CA LYS A 289 -25.84 16.64 -20.66
C LYS A 289 -26.28 17.79 -21.57
N CYS A 290 -25.34 18.49 -22.18
CA CYS A 290 -25.61 19.68 -22.95
C CYS A 290 -25.44 19.44 -24.46
N HIS A 291 -26.28 20.11 -25.23
CA HIS A 291 -26.14 20.18 -26.69
C HIS A 291 -25.12 21.26 -27.10
N SER A 292 -25.15 22.40 -26.40
CA SER A 292 -24.23 23.51 -26.60
C SER A 292 -23.76 24.08 -25.28
N ILE A 293 -22.51 24.52 -25.24
CA ILE A 293 -21.87 25.13 -24.08
C ILE A 293 -21.67 26.63 -24.33
N TYR A 294 -21.92 27.44 -23.32
CA TYR A 294 -21.67 28.87 -23.29
C TYR A 294 -20.74 29.18 -22.12
N THR A 295 -19.63 29.83 -22.43
CA THR A 295 -18.64 30.24 -21.43
C THR A 295 -18.05 31.59 -21.83
N ILE A 296 -17.46 32.28 -20.86
CA ILE A 296 -16.64 33.46 -21.17
C ILE A 296 -15.31 32.94 -21.69
N ASN A 297 -14.51 32.30 -20.84
CA ASN A 297 -13.18 31.79 -21.20
C ASN A 297 -12.73 30.63 -20.29
N SER A 298 -13.66 29.90 -19.67
CA SER A 298 -13.35 28.78 -18.75
C SER A 298 -12.60 27.64 -19.44
N SER A 299 -11.74 26.92 -18.73
CA SER A 299 -11.11 25.68 -19.24
C SER A 299 -12.15 24.63 -19.70
N VAL A 300 -13.35 24.62 -19.10
CA VAL A 300 -14.47 23.76 -19.51
C VAL A 300 -14.89 24.01 -20.96
N GLY A 301 -14.63 25.19 -21.52
CA GLY A 301 -14.83 25.48 -22.94
C GLY A 301 -13.93 24.63 -23.85
N LEU A 302 -12.66 24.43 -23.47
CA LEU A 302 -11.75 23.52 -24.18
C LEU A 302 -12.22 22.07 -24.08
N GLU A 303 -12.62 21.63 -22.88
CA GLU A 303 -13.18 20.29 -22.67
C GLU A 303 -14.40 20.05 -23.56
N ALA A 304 -15.26 21.07 -23.71
CA ALA A 304 -16.43 21.01 -24.58
C ALA A 304 -16.05 20.88 -26.07
N LEU A 305 -15.00 21.56 -26.52
CA LEU A 305 -14.46 21.41 -27.89
C LEU A 305 -13.89 20.01 -28.12
N LEU A 306 -13.17 19.45 -27.14
CA LEU A 306 -12.66 18.07 -27.18
C LEU A 306 -13.79 17.03 -27.25
N CYS A 307 -14.93 17.32 -26.62
CA CYS A 307 -16.16 16.52 -26.71
C CYS A 307 -17.00 16.82 -27.98
N GLU A 308 -16.46 17.59 -28.92
CA GLU A 308 -17.13 18.02 -30.15
C GLU A 308 -18.49 18.71 -29.94
N LYS A 309 -18.69 19.35 -28.78
CA LYS A 309 -19.89 20.13 -28.49
C LYS A 309 -19.83 21.48 -29.19
N LYS A 310 -20.99 22.04 -29.51
CA LYS A 310 -21.08 23.42 -29.97
C LYS A 310 -20.75 24.36 -28.82
N THR A 311 -19.57 24.97 -28.85
CA THR A 311 -19.08 25.85 -27.78
C THR A 311 -19.09 27.31 -28.24
N ASN A 312 -19.70 28.18 -27.44
CA ASN A 312 -19.70 29.63 -27.65
C ASN A 312 -18.80 30.25 -26.58
N ILE A 313 -17.71 30.87 -27.03
CA ILE A 313 -16.68 31.49 -26.20
C ILE A 313 -16.83 33.00 -26.39
N LEU A 314 -17.06 33.73 -25.30
CA LEU A 314 -17.37 35.17 -25.36
C LEU A 314 -16.18 36.06 -24.95
N GLY A 315 -15.25 35.53 -24.16
CA GLY A 315 -14.01 36.17 -23.75
C GLY A 315 -12.82 35.79 -24.62
N ASP A 316 -11.70 36.45 -24.35
CA ASP A 316 -10.39 36.07 -24.87
C ASP A 316 -9.83 34.86 -24.10
N CYS A 317 -9.29 33.89 -24.84
CA CYS A 317 -8.62 32.71 -24.30
C CYS A 317 -7.72 32.05 -25.34
N SER A 318 -6.70 31.34 -24.85
CA SER A 318 -5.70 30.66 -25.69
C SER A 318 -6.24 29.63 -26.67
N TYR A 319 -7.40 29.02 -26.41
CA TYR A 319 -8.00 28.00 -27.27
C TYR A 319 -9.11 28.53 -28.18
N ALA A 320 -9.45 29.83 -28.13
CA ALA A 320 -10.55 30.40 -28.90
C ALA A 320 -10.38 30.16 -30.42
N PHE A 321 -9.15 30.27 -30.93
CA PHE A 321 -8.85 30.05 -32.36
C PHE A 321 -9.24 28.65 -32.84
N VAL A 322 -9.16 27.63 -31.96
CA VAL A 322 -9.58 26.25 -32.30
C VAL A 322 -11.08 26.19 -32.59
N ALA A 323 -11.89 26.97 -31.89
CA ALA A 323 -13.34 27.03 -32.12
C ALA A 323 -13.70 27.76 -33.43
N GLU A 324 -12.86 28.70 -33.87
CA GLU A 324 -13.03 29.46 -35.12
C GLU A 324 -12.70 28.63 -36.38
N GLU A 325 -11.84 27.61 -36.25
CA GLU A 325 -11.50 26.70 -37.34
C GLU A 325 -12.71 25.93 -37.86
N ALA A 326 -12.72 25.68 -39.17
CA ALA A 326 -13.76 24.86 -39.81
C ALA A 326 -13.80 23.45 -39.20
N SER A 327 -15.01 22.92 -38.98
CA SER A 327 -15.20 21.59 -38.41
C SER A 327 -14.59 20.50 -39.30
N GLY A 328 -14.17 19.38 -38.69
CA GLY A 328 -13.48 18.31 -39.39
C GLY A 328 -11.96 18.43 -39.26
N PRO A 329 -11.17 18.14 -40.31
CA PRO A 329 -9.70 18.03 -40.20
C PRO A 329 -9.00 19.28 -39.68
N ASN A 330 -9.41 20.48 -40.11
CA ASN A 330 -8.75 21.73 -39.71
C ASN A 330 -8.82 21.96 -38.19
N ARG A 331 -10.00 21.74 -37.60
CA ARG A 331 -10.17 21.85 -36.15
C ARG A 331 -9.40 20.79 -35.37
N VAL A 332 -9.28 19.58 -35.90
CA VAL A 332 -8.46 18.51 -35.31
C VAL A 332 -6.98 18.88 -35.35
N ASN A 333 -6.48 19.41 -36.47
CA ASN A 333 -5.10 19.88 -36.61
C ASN A 333 -4.78 21.02 -35.63
N ALA A 334 -5.67 22.02 -35.53
CA ALA A 334 -5.54 23.11 -34.57
C ALA A 334 -5.57 22.61 -33.11
N MET A 335 -6.44 21.65 -32.79
CA MET A 335 -6.48 21.05 -31.46
C MET A 335 -5.21 20.25 -31.15
N ALA A 336 -4.68 19.48 -32.10
CA ALA A 336 -3.45 18.73 -31.90
C ALA A 336 -2.24 19.66 -31.67
N PHE A 337 -2.12 20.73 -32.45
CA PHE A 337 -1.14 21.79 -32.17
C PHE A 337 -1.30 22.31 -30.75
N TYR A 338 -2.53 22.68 -30.38
CA TYR A 338 -2.81 23.25 -29.08
C TYR A 338 -2.40 22.32 -27.94
N LEU A 339 -2.77 21.04 -28.01
CA LEU A 339 -2.50 20.06 -26.97
C LEU A 339 -1.04 19.62 -26.88
N PHE A 340 -0.37 19.43 -28.02
CA PHE A 340 0.95 18.81 -28.04
C PHE A 340 2.10 19.81 -28.16
N ALA A 341 1.87 20.99 -28.75
CA ALA A 341 2.92 21.99 -29.02
C ALA A 341 2.77 23.26 -28.17
N TYR A 342 1.54 23.75 -28.00
CA TYR A 342 1.28 24.95 -27.19
C TYR A 342 1.20 24.63 -25.70
N LEU A 343 0.35 23.69 -25.30
CA LEU A 343 0.33 23.19 -23.93
C LEU A 343 1.61 22.43 -23.62
N VAL A 344 2.09 22.63 -22.41
CA VAL A 344 3.33 22.02 -21.91
C VAL A 344 2.97 21.01 -20.81
N PRO A 345 3.66 19.86 -20.71
CA PRO A 345 3.56 19.03 -19.52
C PRO A 345 3.90 19.83 -18.26
N PHE A 346 3.02 19.82 -17.26
CA PHE A 346 3.09 20.75 -16.12
C PHE A 346 4.44 20.79 -15.40
N GLU A 347 5.11 19.66 -15.23
CA GLU A 347 6.41 19.61 -14.56
C GLU A 347 7.54 20.30 -15.34
N LEU A 348 7.43 20.38 -16.67
CA LEU A 348 8.49 20.95 -17.51
C LEU A 348 8.61 22.46 -17.35
N ILE A 349 7.52 23.18 -17.03
CA ILE A 349 7.59 24.64 -16.82
C ILE A 349 8.38 25.02 -15.56
N PHE A 350 8.70 24.08 -14.68
CA PHE A 350 9.56 24.26 -13.50
C PHE A 350 10.98 23.74 -13.73
N ASN A 351 11.26 23.12 -14.88
CA ASN A 351 12.58 22.64 -15.25
C ASN A 351 13.34 23.74 -15.99
N LEU A 352 14.41 24.25 -15.38
CA LEU A 352 15.17 25.38 -15.93
C LEU A 352 15.91 25.04 -17.22
N GLU A 353 16.30 23.78 -17.45
CA GLU A 353 16.87 23.36 -18.73
C GLU A 353 15.84 23.40 -19.84
N TYR A 354 14.60 22.97 -19.56
CA TYR A 354 13.49 23.09 -20.51
C TYR A 354 13.14 24.55 -20.79
N LEU A 355 13.13 25.42 -19.78
CA LEU A 355 12.91 26.86 -20.00
C LEU A 355 13.99 27.48 -20.89
N ARG A 356 15.27 27.11 -20.72
CA ARG A 356 16.35 27.54 -21.63
C ARG A 356 16.16 26.99 -23.04
N PHE A 357 15.80 25.72 -23.16
CA PHE A 357 15.46 25.13 -24.45
C PHE A 357 14.34 25.90 -25.16
N ARG A 358 13.30 26.35 -24.43
CA ARG A 358 12.23 27.18 -25.00
C ARG A 358 12.68 28.59 -25.35
N LEU A 359 13.59 29.16 -24.57
CA LEU A 359 14.19 30.49 -24.82
C LEU A 359 15.05 30.52 -26.10
N ASP A 360 15.55 29.37 -26.56
CA ASP A 360 16.25 29.25 -27.84
C ASP A 360 15.30 29.28 -29.07
N HIS A 361 13.98 29.45 -28.85
CA HIS A 361 12.93 29.45 -29.89
C HIS A 361 13.03 28.25 -30.86
N PRO A 362 12.98 27.01 -30.36
CA PRO A 362 13.13 25.81 -31.17
C PRO A 362 11.92 25.60 -32.09
N ALA A 363 12.09 24.79 -33.13
CA ALA A 363 11.00 24.45 -34.03
C ALA A 363 9.90 23.65 -33.29
N GLU A 364 8.65 23.77 -33.75
CA GLU A 364 7.49 23.10 -33.12
C GLU A 364 7.68 21.58 -33.03
N LEU A 365 8.32 20.97 -34.03
CA LEU A 365 8.67 19.54 -34.00
C LEU A 365 9.52 19.17 -32.78
N ASP A 366 10.50 20.00 -32.40
CA ASP A 366 11.39 19.73 -31.28
C ASP A 366 10.67 19.90 -29.94
N ILE A 367 9.78 20.90 -29.86
CA ILE A 367 8.91 21.13 -28.70
C ILE A 367 8.02 19.91 -28.47
N VAL A 368 7.31 19.46 -29.52
CA VAL A 368 6.42 18.29 -29.44
C VAL A 368 7.21 17.03 -29.10
N ARG A 369 8.42 16.86 -29.65
CA ARG A 369 9.30 15.73 -29.28
C ARG A 369 9.59 15.73 -27.77
N LYS A 370 9.96 16.88 -27.19
CA LYS A 370 10.19 17.01 -25.75
C LYS A 370 8.94 16.71 -24.93
N HIS A 371 7.77 17.16 -25.37
CA HIS A 371 6.51 16.90 -24.67
C HIS A 371 6.13 15.42 -24.71
N LEU A 372 6.26 14.75 -25.86
CA LEU A 372 5.96 13.32 -25.97
C LEU A 372 6.97 12.44 -25.23
N GLN A 373 8.26 12.82 -25.21
CA GLN A 373 9.24 12.16 -24.35
C GLN A 373 8.79 12.14 -22.89
N PHE A 374 8.25 13.28 -22.40
CA PHE A 374 7.68 13.37 -21.06
C PHE A 374 6.42 12.50 -20.90
N TYR A 375 5.45 12.62 -21.81
CA TYR A 375 4.17 11.90 -21.69
C TYR A 375 4.27 10.38 -21.87
N SER A 376 5.23 9.89 -22.65
CA SER A 376 5.38 8.47 -22.99
C SER A 376 6.51 7.75 -22.25
N LYS A 377 7.30 8.47 -21.41
CA LYS A 377 8.50 7.93 -20.72
C LYS A 377 9.44 7.15 -21.67
N MET A 378 9.51 7.54 -22.93
CA MET A 378 10.35 6.87 -23.91
C MET A 378 11.83 7.20 -23.63
N PRO A 379 12.75 6.21 -23.77
CA PRO A 379 14.19 6.48 -23.69
C PRO A 379 14.60 7.52 -24.73
N ASP A 380 15.71 8.22 -24.47
CA ASP A 380 16.28 9.27 -25.33
C ASP A 380 16.91 8.63 -26.60
N GLU A 381 16.08 8.00 -27.43
CA GLU A 381 16.49 7.42 -28.70
C GLU A 381 16.67 8.55 -29.71
N ARG A 382 17.92 8.95 -29.91
CA ARG A 382 18.36 9.65 -31.12
C ARG A 382 18.34 8.67 -32.30
N GLU A 383 17.19 8.10 -32.65
CA GLU A 383 17.10 7.31 -33.87
C GLU A 383 16.88 8.21 -35.09
N GLU A 384 17.71 7.95 -36.11
CA GLU A 384 17.89 8.65 -37.39
C GLU A 384 16.67 8.63 -38.33
N ASN A 385 15.45 8.44 -37.81
CA ASN A 385 14.23 8.43 -38.60
C ASN A 385 13.66 9.85 -38.79
N SER A 386 13.43 10.24 -40.05
CA SER A 386 12.90 11.54 -40.46
C SER A 386 11.42 11.71 -40.08
N HIS A 387 11.13 11.89 -38.78
CA HIS A 387 9.77 12.16 -38.32
C HIS A 387 9.38 13.59 -38.66
N THR A 388 8.19 13.77 -39.23
CA THR A 388 7.50 15.06 -39.28
C THR A 388 6.66 15.26 -38.02
N LEU A 389 6.26 16.51 -37.75
CA LEU A 389 5.43 16.88 -36.61
C LEU A 389 4.16 16.00 -36.52
N SER A 390 3.50 15.82 -37.66
CA SER A 390 2.31 14.98 -37.81
C SER A 390 2.55 13.51 -37.53
N THR A 391 3.61 12.92 -38.11
CA THR A 391 3.91 11.49 -37.90
C THR A 391 4.16 11.16 -36.43
N LEU A 392 4.86 12.05 -35.73
CA LEU A 392 5.23 11.88 -34.33
C LEU A 392 3.99 11.90 -33.40
N ILE A 393 3.05 12.83 -33.64
CA ILE A 393 1.78 12.89 -32.90
C ILE A 393 0.89 11.67 -33.22
N ASN A 394 0.70 11.35 -34.50
CA ASN A 394 -0.12 10.21 -34.93
C ASN A 394 0.38 8.88 -34.35
N GLU A 395 1.69 8.65 -34.36
CA GLU A 395 2.28 7.42 -33.79
C GLU A 395 2.09 7.33 -32.27
N ALA A 396 2.27 8.43 -31.53
CA ALA A 396 2.10 8.43 -30.09
C ALA A 396 0.65 8.11 -29.70
N ILE A 397 -0.31 8.69 -30.42
CA ILE A 397 -1.74 8.42 -30.23
C ILE A 397 -2.07 6.97 -30.60
N SER A 398 -1.56 6.47 -31.73
CA SER A 398 -1.79 5.08 -32.13
C SER A 398 -1.25 4.06 -31.11
N LYS A 399 -0.08 4.34 -30.51
CA LYS A 399 0.50 3.53 -29.43
C LYS A 399 -0.39 3.56 -28.18
N ASP A 400 -0.86 4.75 -27.78
CA ASP A 400 -1.77 4.92 -26.63
C ASP A 400 -3.10 4.19 -26.84
N ILE A 401 -3.73 4.34 -28.01
CA ILE A 401 -4.97 3.63 -28.38
C ILE A 401 -4.78 2.11 -28.26
N THR A 402 -3.67 1.57 -28.77
CA THR A 402 -3.39 0.13 -28.71
C THR A 402 -3.31 -0.34 -27.26
N MET A 403 -2.60 0.40 -26.41
CA MET A 403 -2.44 0.06 -24.99
C MET A 403 -3.76 0.18 -24.24
N ARG A 404 -4.52 1.27 -24.45
CA ARG A 404 -5.83 1.47 -23.82
C ARG A 404 -6.85 0.42 -24.26
N THR A 405 -6.85 0.03 -25.53
CA THR A 405 -7.75 -1.03 -26.01
C THR A 405 -7.50 -2.35 -25.29
N ILE A 406 -6.23 -2.68 -25.01
CA ILE A 406 -5.87 -3.88 -24.23
C ILE A 406 -6.44 -3.77 -22.80
N LEU A 407 -6.30 -2.60 -22.17
CA LEU A 407 -6.80 -2.34 -20.81
C LEU A 407 -8.33 -2.32 -20.74
N GLU A 408 -9.00 -1.64 -21.67
CA GLU A 408 -10.47 -1.57 -21.78
C GLU A 408 -11.07 -2.95 -22.02
N ASN A 409 -10.49 -3.76 -22.90
CA ASN A 409 -10.95 -5.14 -23.13
C ASN A 409 -10.81 -5.99 -21.85
N SER A 410 -9.68 -5.86 -21.15
CA SER A 410 -9.49 -6.55 -19.87
C SER A 410 -10.50 -6.08 -18.81
N LEU A 411 -10.80 -4.79 -18.76
CA LEU A 411 -11.76 -4.23 -17.81
C LEU A 411 -13.20 -4.64 -18.16
N ALA A 412 -13.58 -4.63 -19.44
CA ALA A 412 -14.90 -5.04 -19.90
C ALA A 412 -15.15 -6.54 -19.64
N GLU A 413 -14.13 -7.38 -19.83
CA GLU A 413 -14.21 -8.80 -19.48
C GLU A 413 -14.42 -8.99 -17.97
N ASN A 414 -13.68 -8.26 -17.14
CA ASN A 414 -13.84 -8.28 -15.69
C ASN A 414 -15.22 -7.77 -15.24
N ASN A 415 -15.71 -6.67 -15.83
CA ASN A 415 -17.03 -6.10 -15.51
C ASN A 415 -18.17 -7.02 -15.94
N LYS A 416 -18.07 -7.68 -17.10
CA LYS A 416 -19.05 -8.68 -17.53
C LYS A 416 -19.09 -9.86 -16.57
N GLN A 417 -17.93 -10.35 -16.15
CA GLN A 417 -17.85 -11.41 -15.14
C GLN A 417 -18.49 -10.97 -13.82
N LEU A 418 -18.26 -9.72 -13.40
CA LEU A 418 -18.86 -9.15 -12.19
C LEU A 418 -20.39 -9.05 -12.28
N GLU A 419 -20.93 -8.64 -13.43
CA GLU A 419 -22.39 -8.47 -13.61
C GLU A 419 -23.12 -9.81 -13.75
N ASP A 420 -22.49 -10.79 -14.39
CA ASP A 420 -22.97 -12.18 -14.40
C ASP A 420 -23.02 -12.76 -12.97
N LEU A 421 -21.99 -12.46 -12.16
CA LEU A 421 -21.93 -12.82 -10.72
C LEU A 421 -23.03 -12.13 -9.90
N LYS A 422 -23.28 -10.83 -10.11
CA LYS A 422 -24.37 -10.11 -9.44
C LYS A 422 -25.76 -10.64 -9.81
N THR A 423 -25.97 -10.97 -11.08
CA THR A 423 -27.24 -11.54 -11.56
C THR A 423 -27.48 -12.92 -10.94
N GLN A 424 -26.45 -13.75 -10.84
CA GLN A 424 -26.51 -15.04 -10.14
C GLN A 424 -26.82 -14.85 -8.65
N LEU A 425 -26.14 -13.90 -7.99
CA LEU A 425 -26.37 -13.60 -6.59
C LEU A 425 -27.80 -13.10 -6.32
N ALA A 426 -28.35 -12.23 -7.18
CA ALA A 426 -29.73 -11.74 -7.06
C ALA A 426 -30.78 -12.86 -7.25
N ALA A 427 -30.52 -13.80 -8.16
CA ALA A 427 -31.37 -14.97 -8.37
C ALA A 427 -31.36 -15.91 -7.14
N GLU A 428 -30.18 -16.16 -6.56
CA GLU A 428 -30.04 -16.96 -5.34
C GLU A 428 -30.69 -16.30 -4.12
N VAL A 429 -30.59 -14.98 -3.97
CA VAL A 429 -31.27 -14.24 -2.90
C VAL A 429 -32.79 -14.39 -3.03
N THR A 430 -33.33 -14.24 -4.25
CA THR A 430 -34.78 -14.41 -4.51
C THR A 430 -35.23 -15.85 -4.22
N GLU A 431 -34.41 -16.85 -4.51
CA GLU A 431 -34.72 -18.25 -4.20
C GLU A 431 -34.68 -18.53 -2.69
N ARG A 432 -33.68 -17.97 -1.98
CA ARG A 432 -33.58 -18.06 -0.51
C ARG A 432 -34.77 -17.40 0.18
N GLU A 433 -35.27 -16.28 -0.32
CA GLU A 433 -36.49 -15.64 0.22
C GLU A 433 -37.73 -16.53 0.04
N LYS A 434 -37.88 -17.20 -1.11
CA LYS A 434 -38.96 -18.18 -1.33
C LYS A 434 -38.84 -19.40 -0.40
N LEU A 435 -37.63 -19.89 -0.21
CA LEU A 435 -37.33 -21.01 0.70
C LEU A 435 -37.59 -20.63 2.17
N ALA A 436 -37.21 -19.42 2.59
CA ALA A 436 -37.48 -18.91 3.92
C ALA A 436 -38.99 -18.85 4.19
N ALA A 437 -39.79 -18.32 3.25
CA ALA A 437 -41.25 -18.28 3.35
C ALA A 437 -41.88 -19.69 3.42
N ALA A 438 -41.33 -20.67 2.70
CA ALA A 438 -41.78 -22.05 2.76
C ALA A 438 -41.44 -22.72 4.10
N ILE A 439 -40.24 -22.45 4.65
CA ILE A 439 -39.80 -22.95 5.96
C ILE A 439 -40.69 -22.41 7.08
N THR A 440 -41.05 -21.11 7.06
CA THR A 440 -41.97 -20.53 8.04
C THR A 440 -43.34 -21.20 8.00
N LYS A 441 -43.84 -21.51 6.80
CA LYS A 441 -45.12 -22.22 6.63
C LYS A 441 -45.07 -23.67 7.13
N LEU A 442 -43.93 -24.34 6.96
CA LEU A 442 -43.68 -25.69 7.46
C LEU A 442 -43.51 -25.73 8.99
N GLN A 443 -42.87 -24.72 9.59
CA GLN A 443 -42.76 -24.59 11.06
C GLN A 443 -44.14 -24.43 11.71
N GLN A 444 -45.01 -23.60 11.15
CA GLN A 444 -46.40 -23.48 11.65
C GLN A 444 -47.18 -24.80 11.58
N THR A 445 -46.94 -25.64 10.57
CA THR A 445 -47.59 -26.96 10.47
C THR A 445 -46.97 -27.99 11.41
N ALA A 446 -45.66 -27.92 11.66
CA ALA A 446 -44.96 -28.77 12.62
C ALA A 446 -45.37 -28.49 14.07
N ASP A 447 -45.60 -27.22 14.44
CA ASP A 447 -46.04 -26.83 15.79
C ASP A 447 -47.47 -27.33 16.09
N LEU A 448 -48.35 -27.36 15.08
CA LEU A 448 -49.68 -27.97 15.18
C LEU A 448 -49.59 -29.49 15.37
N ALA A 449 -48.71 -30.17 14.64
CA ALA A 449 -48.51 -31.62 14.75
C ALA A 449 -47.82 -32.06 16.05
N ALA A 450 -46.97 -31.21 16.64
CA ALA A 450 -46.32 -31.47 17.92
C ALA A 450 -47.33 -31.50 19.08
N LYS A 451 -48.37 -30.66 19.02
CA LYS A 451 -49.46 -30.62 20.01
C LYS A 451 -50.33 -31.88 20.01
N ASP A 452 -50.58 -32.45 18.82
CA ASP A 452 -51.33 -33.71 18.68
C ASP A 452 -50.50 -34.94 19.12
N ARG A 453 -49.18 -34.85 19.06
CA ARG A 453 -48.25 -35.92 19.44
C ARG A 453 -48.16 -36.12 20.96
N GLU A 454 -48.25 -35.04 21.74
CA GLU A 454 -48.28 -35.09 23.21
C GLU A 454 -49.49 -35.88 23.74
N ILE A 455 -50.64 -35.77 23.05
CA ILE A 455 -51.86 -36.50 23.41
C ILE A 455 -51.69 -38.01 23.14
N LEU A 456 -51.02 -38.38 22.04
CA LEU A 456 -50.81 -39.78 21.64
C LEU A 456 -49.76 -40.53 22.49
N VAL A 457 -48.74 -39.84 22.98
CA VAL A 457 -47.67 -40.44 23.81
C VAL A 457 -48.20 -40.91 25.17
N SER A 458 -49.24 -40.27 25.70
CA SER A 458 -49.92 -40.74 26.92
C SER A 458 -50.67 -42.08 26.74
N ALA A 459 -51.10 -42.39 25.51
CA ALA A 459 -51.88 -43.60 25.20
C ALA A 459 -50.99 -44.83 24.85
N LEU A 460 -49.75 -44.60 24.39
CA LEU A 460 -48.84 -45.65 23.94
C LEU A 460 -48.16 -46.42 25.09
N ALA A 461 -47.99 -45.79 26.26
CA ALA A 461 -47.42 -46.42 27.44
C ALA A 461 -48.24 -47.61 27.99
N VAL A 462 -49.50 -47.75 27.58
CA VAL A 462 -50.39 -48.86 27.99
C VAL A 462 -50.30 -50.07 27.03
N LYS A 463 -49.69 -49.92 25.84
CA LYS A 463 -49.67 -50.95 24.78
C LYS A 463 -48.33 -51.68 24.61
N GLU A 464 -47.23 -51.16 25.16
CA GLU A 464 -45.90 -51.80 25.06
C GLU A 464 -45.82 -53.16 25.78
N ASP A 465 -46.60 -53.35 26.85
CA ASP A 465 -46.65 -54.62 27.60
C ASP A 465 -47.34 -55.78 26.83
N GLU A 466 -48.02 -55.46 25.72
CA GLU A 466 -48.70 -56.42 24.84
C GLU A 466 -47.80 -56.90 23.68
N VAL A 467 -46.87 -56.06 23.21
CA VAL A 467 -46.00 -56.32 22.04
C VAL A 467 -44.83 -57.24 22.39
N ASP A 468 -44.30 -57.13 23.62
CA ASP A 468 -43.20 -57.96 24.08
C ASP A 468 -43.60 -59.43 24.32
N ARG A 469 -44.90 -59.69 24.51
CA ARG A 469 -45.46 -61.05 24.53
C ARG A 469 -45.49 -61.70 23.14
N MET A 470 -45.63 -60.94 22.04
CA MET A 470 -45.71 -61.49 20.68
C MET A 470 -44.35 -61.87 20.08
N ARG A 471 -43.28 -61.11 20.38
CA ARG A 471 -41.92 -61.32 19.83
C ARG A 471 -41.26 -62.63 20.26
N ARG A 472 -41.80 -63.32 21.28
CA ARG A 472 -41.28 -64.61 21.78
C ARG A 472 -41.97 -65.83 21.15
N SER A 473 -42.95 -65.65 20.26
CA SER A 473 -43.69 -66.77 19.66
C SER A 473 -42.95 -67.39 18.46
N LEU A 474 -43.00 -68.73 18.36
CA LEU A 474 -42.28 -69.53 17.35
C LEU A 474 -42.69 -69.23 15.89
N SER A 475 -43.82 -68.55 15.64
CA SER A 475 -44.32 -68.25 14.29
C SER A 475 -43.49 -67.20 13.55
N TRP A 476 -42.85 -66.27 14.27
CA TRP A 476 -42.06 -65.19 13.64
C TRP A 476 -40.71 -65.68 13.10
N LYS A 477 -40.12 -66.71 13.73
CA LYS A 477 -38.83 -67.28 13.30
C LYS A 477 -38.94 -68.12 12.02
N LEU A 478 -40.13 -68.62 11.69
CA LEU A 478 -40.36 -69.51 10.54
C LEU A 478 -40.66 -68.77 9.22
N THR A 479 -41.07 -67.51 9.25
CA THR A 479 -41.62 -66.81 8.07
C THR A 479 -40.68 -65.78 7.42
N MET A 480 -39.54 -65.48 8.05
CA MET A 480 -38.52 -64.53 7.55
C MET A 480 -37.81 -64.95 6.26
N PRO A 481 -37.36 -66.21 6.09
CA PRO A 481 -36.59 -66.61 4.90
C PRO A 481 -37.42 -66.53 3.60
N VAL A 482 -38.72 -66.80 3.68
CA VAL A 482 -39.65 -66.81 2.52
C VAL A 482 -39.95 -65.38 2.02
N ARG A 483 -39.79 -64.36 2.87
CA ARG A 483 -39.96 -62.95 2.47
C ARG A 483 -38.75 -62.37 1.73
N MET A 484 -37.57 -62.98 1.87
CA MET A 484 -36.33 -62.54 1.23
C MET A 484 -36.21 -63.09 -0.20
N SER A 485 -36.65 -64.33 -0.46
CA SER A 485 -36.65 -64.96 -1.79
C SER A 485 -37.59 -64.28 -2.79
N GLY A 486 -38.65 -63.62 -2.31
CA GLY A 486 -39.58 -62.85 -3.14
C GLY A 486 -39.01 -61.51 -3.66
N ARG A 487 -37.84 -61.05 -3.18
CA ARG A 487 -37.18 -59.82 -3.68
C ARG A 487 -36.14 -60.12 -4.76
N ILE A 488 -35.48 -61.27 -4.68
CA ILE A 488 -34.50 -61.74 -5.67
C ILE A 488 -35.17 -62.11 -7.00
N SER A 489 -36.37 -62.69 -6.95
CA SER A 489 -37.17 -63.06 -8.15
C SER A 489 -37.77 -61.86 -8.90
N ARG A 490 -37.69 -60.64 -8.33
CA ARG A 490 -38.20 -59.40 -8.94
C ARG A 490 -37.15 -58.58 -9.69
N GLY A 491 -35.92 -59.07 -9.82
CA GLY A 491 -34.95 -58.53 -10.80
C GLY A 491 -34.37 -57.15 -10.48
N GLU A 492 -34.31 -56.75 -9.21
CA GLU A 492 -33.87 -55.41 -8.78
C GLU A 492 -32.33 -55.16 -8.84
N PHE A 493 -31.55 -55.98 -9.56
CA PHE A 493 -30.07 -55.86 -9.67
C PHE A 493 -29.51 -56.10 -11.09
N SER A 494 -30.13 -55.54 -12.13
CA SER A 494 -29.72 -55.74 -13.54
C SER A 494 -28.70 -54.74 -14.09
N THR A 495 -28.42 -53.62 -13.40
CA THR A 495 -27.56 -52.53 -13.90
C THR A 495 -26.05 -52.77 -13.73
N ILE A 496 -25.63 -53.74 -12.91
CA ILE A 496 -24.20 -53.99 -12.62
C ILE A 496 -23.53 -54.87 -13.69
N LYS A 497 -24.30 -55.56 -14.54
CA LYS A 497 -23.76 -56.53 -15.51
C LYS A 497 -23.39 -55.94 -16.89
N ALA A 498 -23.76 -54.70 -17.16
CA ALA A 498 -23.50 -54.03 -18.44
C ALA A 498 -22.15 -53.28 -18.47
N MET A 499 -21.65 -52.79 -17.33
CA MET A 499 -20.46 -51.93 -17.26
C MET A 499 -19.11 -52.68 -17.36
N MET A 500 -19.07 -54.00 -17.20
CA MET A 500 -17.82 -54.77 -17.20
C MET A 500 -17.31 -55.18 -18.59
N ARG A 501 -18.02 -54.87 -19.68
CA ARG A 501 -17.72 -55.44 -21.01
C ARG A 501 -16.93 -54.54 -21.97
N GLU A 502 -16.76 -53.25 -21.68
CA GLU A 502 -16.11 -52.29 -22.58
C GLU A 502 -14.63 -51.98 -22.26
N TYR A 503 -14.09 -52.52 -21.17
CA TYR A 503 -12.73 -52.16 -20.71
C TYR A 503 -11.59 -53.04 -21.25
N THR A 504 -11.86 -54.00 -22.15
CA THR A 504 -10.88 -55.07 -22.48
C THR A 504 -10.32 -55.06 -23.91
N THR A 505 -10.65 -54.10 -24.78
CA THR A 505 -10.17 -54.15 -26.18
C THR A 505 -9.79 -52.79 -26.76
N SER A 506 -8.51 -52.42 -26.68
CA SER A 506 -7.68 -51.89 -27.80
C SER A 506 -6.46 -51.13 -27.26
N GLY A 507 -5.26 -51.50 -27.73
CA GLY A 507 -3.98 -50.94 -27.28
C GLY A 507 -3.06 -50.54 -28.44
N ASN A 508 -2.05 -49.74 -28.09
CA ASN A 508 -0.82 -49.35 -28.82
C ASN A 508 -0.95 -48.39 -30.01
N ASN A 509 0.03 -47.53 -30.35
CA ASN A 509 1.10 -46.78 -29.66
C ASN A 509 1.83 -45.99 -30.78
N VAL A 510 1.55 -44.69 -31.00
CA VAL A 510 2.30 -43.85 -31.98
C VAL A 510 2.65 -42.44 -31.44
N PHE A 511 2.34 -42.09 -30.20
CA PHE A 511 2.62 -40.74 -29.66
C PHE A 511 3.80 -40.63 -28.69
N SER A 512 4.63 -41.67 -28.58
CA SER A 512 5.67 -41.79 -27.55
C SER A 512 7.06 -41.25 -27.93
N ARG A 513 7.20 -40.45 -29.01
CA ARG A 513 8.54 -40.00 -29.45
C ARG A 513 8.76 -38.50 -29.68
N TYR A 514 7.79 -37.64 -29.34
CA TYR A 514 7.99 -36.18 -29.40
C TYR A 514 7.90 -35.48 -28.02
N ILE A 515 7.66 -36.25 -26.95
CA ILE A 515 7.63 -35.75 -25.58
C ILE A 515 8.90 -36.27 -24.88
N LEU A 516 10.07 -35.68 -25.15
CA LEU A 516 11.27 -35.91 -24.31
C LEU A 516 12.41 -34.89 -24.53
N SER A 517 12.11 -33.64 -24.85
CA SER A 517 13.11 -32.56 -24.72
C SER A 517 12.46 -31.19 -24.49
N GLY A 518 12.38 -30.80 -23.22
CA GLY A 518 12.25 -29.40 -22.79
C GLY A 518 10.83 -28.87 -22.59
N GLY A 519 10.50 -28.57 -21.33
CA GLY A 519 9.50 -27.57 -20.98
C GLY A 519 8.04 -28.04 -20.86
N LEU A 520 7.44 -27.69 -19.72
CA LEU A 520 6.00 -27.59 -19.44
C LEU A 520 5.15 -28.86 -19.25
N LEU A 521 4.42 -28.81 -18.13
CA LEU A 521 3.18 -29.50 -17.76
C LEU A 521 3.31 -30.96 -17.30
N SER A 522 3.34 -31.11 -15.96
CA SER A 522 3.16 -32.36 -15.23
C SER A 522 1.92 -33.14 -15.72
N LYS A 523 2.12 -34.44 -15.94
CA LYS A 523 1.14 -35.46 -16.33
C LYS A 523 -0.06 -35.62 -15.35
N SER A 524 -0.11 -34.90 -14.22
CA SER A 524 -1.25 -34.98 -13.29
C SER A 524 -2.49 -34.21 -13.75
N LYS A 525 -2.33 -33.15 -14.56
CA LYS A 525 -3.45 -32.27 -14.96
C LYS A 525 -4.42 -32.92 -15.97
N TYR A 526 -3.96 -33.85 -16.80
CA TYR A 526 -4.80 -34.56 -17.78
C TYR A 526 -5.66 -35.66 -17.15
N LYS A 527 -5.20 -36.28 -16.06
CA LYS A 527 -5.93 -37.37 -15.39
C LYS A 527 -7.15 -36.87 -14.62
N THR A 528 -7.05 -35.68 -14.03
CA THR A 528 -8.16 -35.06 -13.28
C THR A 528 -9.23 -34.50 -14.22
N ALA A 529 -8.84 -33.86 -15.33
CA ALA A 529 -9.77 -33.38 -16.35
C ALA A 529 -10.58 -34.52 -17.00
N ILE A 530 -9.93 -35.66 -17.30
CA ILE A 530 -10.61 -36.85 -17.86
C ILE A 530 -11.50 -37.53 -16.80
N ARG A 531 -11.11 -37.53 -15.52
CA ARG A 531 -11.91 -38.11 -14.43
C ARG A 531 -13.15 -37.25 -14.10
N LEU A 532 -13.07 -35.93 -14.26
CA LEU A 532 -14.20 -34.99 -14.09
C LEU A 532 -15.14 -34.95 -15.31
N LEU A 533 -14.61 -35.12 -16.53
CA LEU A 533 -15.41 -35.32 -17.75
C LEU A 533 -16.24 -36.61 -17.69
N LEU A 534 -15.71 -37.66 -17.05
CA LEU A 534 -16.42 -38.93 -16.85
C LEU A 534 -17.42 -38.91 -15.70
N SER A 535 -17.39 -37.91 -14.80
CA SER A 535 -18.29 -37.81 -13.64
C SER A 535 -19.43 -36.81 -13.80
N GLY A 536 -19.55 -36.14 -14.97
CA GLY A 536 -20.70 -35.27 -15.30
C GLY A 536 -20.89 -34.04 -14.42
N ASN A 537 -19.86 -33.62 -13.66
CA ASN A 537 -19.97 -32.53 -12.69
C ASN A 537 -19.30 -31.25 -13.21
N TRP A 538 -20.05 -30.47 -13.98
CA TRP A 538 -19.56 -29.29 -14.71
C TRP A 538 -19.34 -28.05 -13.81
N SER A 539 -20.04 -27.94 -12.68
CA SER A 539 -19.89 -26.82 -11.72
C SER A 539 -18.57 -26.87 -10.94
N GLY A 540 -18.15 -28.06 -10.50
CA GLY A 540 -16.85 -28.25 -9.83
C GLY A 540 -15.63 -27.93 -10.72
N MET A 541 -15.80 -27.99 -12.05
CA MET A 541 -14.75 -27.69 -13.01
C MET A 541 -14.50 -26.17 -13.15
N VAL A 542 -15.56 -25.36 -13.10
CA VAL A 542 -15.47 -23.89 -13.17
C VAL A 542 -14.94 -23.30 -11.87
N ASP A 543 -15.33 -23.85 -10.72
CA ASP A 543 -14.79 -23.43 -9.41
C ASP A 543 -13.35 -23.89 -9.19
N GLY A 544 -12.96 -25.04 -9.76
CA GLY A 544 -11.57 -25.49 -9.81
C GLY A 544 -10.72 -24.60 -10.72
N PHE A 545 -11.22 -24.22 -11.91
CA PHE A 545 -10.49 -23.37 -12.84
C PHE A 545 -10.38 -21.92 -12.36
N LYS A 546 -11.45 -21.36 -11.75
CA LYS A 546 -11.42 -20.04 -11.09
C LYS A 546 -10.45 -20.01 -9.90
N ARG A 547 -10.42 -21.07 -9.07
CA ARG A 547 -9.43 -21.21 -7.99
C ARG A 547 -8.00 -21.33 -8.51
N VAL A 548 -7.77 -22.04 -9.62
CA VAL A 548 -6.43 -22.19 -10.20
C VAL A 548 -5.96 -20.92 -10.93
N LEU A 549 -6.87 -20.17 -11.57
CA LEU A 549 -6.57 -18.89 -12.22
C LEU A 549 -6.39 -17.74 -11.22
N SER A 550 -7.17 -17.70 -10.13
CA SER A 550 -6.94 -16.74 -9.04
C SER A 550 -5.66 -17.06 -8.25
N ARG A 551 -5.29 -18.34 -8.12
CA ARG A 551 -3.99 -18.76 -7.57
C ARG A 551 -2.80 -18.25 -8.41
N ALA A 552 -2.89 -18.28 -9.74
CA ALA A 552 -1.82 -17.82 -10.62
C ALA A 552 -1.59 -16.29 -10.60
N ALA A 553 -2.61 -15.50 -10.22
CA ALA A 553 -2.53 -14.05 -10.10
C ALA A 553 -1.96 -13.56 -8.75
N ILE A 554 -1.93 -14.43 -7.72
CA ILE A 554 -1.45 -14.13 -6.37
C ILE A 554 -0.08 -14.80 -6.10
N ASP A 555 0.20 -15.95 -6.74
CA ASP A 555 1.48 -16.67 -6.65
C ASP A 555 2.64 -16.01 -7.43
N SER A 556 2.47 -14.80 -7.95
CA SER A 556 3.51 -14.13 -8.75
C SER A 556 4.54 -13.38 -7.88
N SER A 557 5.33 -14.13 -7.11
CA SER A 557 6.74 -13.79 -6.98
C SER A 557 7.51 -14.76 -7.88
N PRO A 558 8.21 -14.28 -8.92
CA PRO A 558 8.98 -15.15 -9.80
C PRO A 558 9.98 -15.97 -8.98
N ALA A 559 10.32 -17.16 -9.49
CA ALA A 559 11.43 -17.96 -8.98
C ALA A 559 12.64 -17.06 -8.68
N THR A 560 13.34 -17.33 -7.57
CA THR A 560 14.42 -16.50 -7.04
C THR A 560 15.33 -16.01 -8.18
N PRO A 561 15.47 -14.69 -8.39
CA PRO A 561 16.20 -14.14 -9.54
C PRO A 561 17.73 -14.26 -9.38
N PHE A 562 18.19 -14.97 -8.35
CA PHE A 562 19.60 -15.15 -8.02
C PHE A 562 20.14 -16.39 -8.73
N VAL A 563 21.18 -16.19 -9.53
CA VAL A 563 21.82 -17.23 -10.35
C VAL A 563 22.81 -18.03 -9.51
N ASP A 564 23.54 -17.38 -8.60
CA ASP A 564 24.42 -18.03 -7.65
C ASP A 564 23.70 -18.31 -6.32
N ASN A 565 23.80 -19.56 -5.87
CA ASN A 565 23.18 -20.03 -4.65
C ASN A 565 24.11 -20.16 -3.44
N VAL A 566 25.43 -20.00 -3.63
CA VAL A 566 26.44 -20.37 -2.62
C VAL A 566 26.87 -19.18 -1.76
N THR A 567 26.91 -17.98 -2.34
CA THR A 567 27.48 -16.80 -1.70
C THR A 567 26.47 -15.65 -1.62
N VAL A 568 26.50 -14.90 -0.52
CA VAL A 568 25.70 -13.68 -0.32
C VAL A 568 26.66 -12.50 -0.15
N ARG A 569 26.42 -11.40 -0.88
CA ARG A 569 27.14 -10.14 -0.68
C ARG A 569 26.33 -9.18 0.18
N ILE A 570 27.02 -8.52 1.10
CA ILE A 570 26.43 -7.54 2.00
C ILE A 570 27.11 -6.20 1.72
N LEU A 571 26.36 -5.26 1.18
CA LEU A 571 26.82 -3.90 0.92
C LEU A 571 26.43 -3.02 2.10
N ALA A 572 27.41 -2.39 2.74
CA ALA A 572 27.19 -1.51 3.88
C ALA A 572 28.20 -0.37 3.87
N THR A 573 27.81 0.78 4.37
CA THR A 573 28.72 1.91 4.59
C THR A 573 29.55 1.69 5.85
N GLN A 574 30.59 2.49 6.06
CA GLN A 574 31.41 2.39 7.28
C GLN A 574 30.59 2.53 8.58
N HIS A 575 29.50 3.31 8.55
CA HIS A 575 28.63 3.53 9.71
C HIS A 575 27.61 2.40 9.95
N THR A 576 27.45 1.46 9.02
CA THR A 576 26.53 0.31 9.18
C THR A 576 27.23 -1.05 9.19
N LEU A 577 28.57 -1.08 9.34
CA LEU A 577 29.34 -2.32 9.36
C LEU A 577 28.90 -3.29 10.46
N PHE A 578 28.48 -2.80 11.63
CA PHE A 578 27.92 -3.66 12.68
C PHE A 578 26.74 -4.50 12.18
N VAL A 579 25.81 -3.88 11.45
CA VAL A 579 24.65 -4.57 10.85
C VAL A 579 25.11 -5.60 9.81
N ALA A 580 26.11 -5.25 9.00
CA ALA A 580 26.66 -6.17 8.00
C ALA A 580 27.35 -7.38 8.63
N HIS A 581 28.16 -7.19 9.67
CA HIS A 581 28.79 -8.28 10.41
C HIS A 581 27.75 -9.18 11.09
N LEU A 582 26.70 -8.59 11.66
CA LEU A 582 25.59 -9.36 12.25
C LEU A 582 24.92 -10.27 11.21
N ILE A 583 24.62 -9.74 10.02
CA ILE A 583 24.06 -10.52 8.91
C ILE A 583 25.04 -11.60 8.45
N GLU A 584 26.32 -11.27 8.26
CA GLU A 584 27.36 -12.20 7.84
C GLU A 584 27.49 -13.38 8.81
N LYS A 585 27.56 -13.09 10.11
CA LYS A 585 27.60 -14.10 11.17
C LYS A 585 26.35 -14.98 11.13
N ASN A 586 25.16 -14.38 10.99
CA ASN A 586 23.91 -15.14 10.97
C ASN A 586 23.77 -16.02 9.71
N LEU A 587 24.32 -15.58 8.57
CA LEU A 587 24.45 -16.42 7.37
C LEU A 587 25.43 -17.58 7.61
N LEU A 588 26.57 -17.31 8.26
CA LEU A 588 27.57 -18.34 8.58
C LEU A 588 26.99 -19.42 9.51
N ASP A 589 26.18 -19.02 10.50
CA ASP A 589 25.43 -19.95 11.37
C ASP A 589 24.38 -20.79 10.59
N CYS A 590 24.08 -20.43 9.35
CA CYS A 590 23.25 -21.20 8.42
C CYS A 590 24.09 -22.06 7.46
N GLY A 591 25.42 -22.00 7.53
CA GLY A 591 26.33 -22.60 6.56
C GLY A 591 26.41 -21.84 5.24
N ILE A 592 25.96 -20.58 5.18
CA ILE A 592 25.98 -19.73 3.99
C ILE A 592 27.13 -18.73 4.11
N LYS A 593 27.95 -18.61 3.07
CA LYS A 593 29.06 -17.66 3.08
C LYS A 593 28.57 -16.25 2.76
N GLY A 594 28.71 -15.34 3.72
CA GLY A 594 28.57 -13.90 3.52
C GLY A 594 29.90 -13.26 3.15
N HIS A 595 29.85 -12.16 2.40
CA HIS A 595 30.99 -11.26 2.20
C HIS A 595 30.54 -9.80 2.32
N VAL A 596 31.10 -9.09 3.30
CA VAL A 596 30.86 -7.66 3.49
C VAL A 596 31.72 -6.83 2.53
N SER A 597 31.16 -5.76 1.98
CA SER A 597 31.88 -4.81 1.13
C SER A 597 31.32 -3.39 1.29
N THR A 598 32.19 -2.39 1.22
CA THR A 598 31.81 -0.98 1.39
C THR A 598 31.47 -0.24 0.10
N ALA A 599 31.65 -0.91 -1.04
CA ALA A 599 31.30 -0.39 -2.35
C ALA A 599 30.78 -1.53 -3.23
N TYR A 600 29.85 -1.19 -4.12
CA TYR A 600 29.39 -2.10 -5.16
C TYR A 600 30.42 -2.18 -6.29
N SER A 601 30.65 -3.37 -6.84
CA SER A 601 31.49 -3.61 -8.01
C SER A 601 30.78 -4.53 -9.00
N VAL A 602 30.58 -4.02 -10.22
CA VAL A 602 29.93 -4.77 -11.32
C VAL A 602 30.74 -6.01 -11.70
N GLU A 603 32.07 -5.93 -11.65
CA GLU A 603 32.97 -7.06 -11.95
C GLU A 603 32.80 -8.22 -10.95
N GLN A 604 32.36 -7.91 -9.74
CA GLN A 604 32.14 -8.87 -8.67
C GLN A 604 30.69 -9.36 -8.59
N ASP A 605 29.80 -8.84 -9.44
CA ASP A 605 28.40 -9.24 -9.54
C ASP A 605 28.22 -10.40 -10.53
N MET A 606 28.13 -11.61 -10.00
CA MET A 606 27.88 -12.85 -10.75
C MET A 606 26.41 -13.27 -10.67
N GLY A 607 25.50 -12.37 -10.28
CA GLY A 607 24.08 -12.66 -10.08
C GLY A 607 23.77 -13.32 -8.73
N GLN A 608 24.69 -13.24 -7.76
CA GLN A 608 24.44 -13.68 -6.39
C GLN A 608 23.43 -12.79 -5.65
N MET A 609 22.99 -13.25 -4.48
CA MET A 609 22.16 -12.44 -3.59
C MET A 609 22.94 -11.27 -3.01
N HIS A 610 22.35 -10.08 -3.08
CA HIS A 610 22.89 -8.87 -2.45
C HIS A 610 21.92 -8.37 -1.38
N ILE A 611 22.42 -8.17 -0.17
CA ILE A 611 21.73 -7.42 0.89
C ILE A 611 22.41 -6.05 0.98
N VAL A 612 21.64 -4.99 0.78
CA VAL A 612 22.17 -3.62 0.74
C VAL A 612 21.62 -2.83 1.91
N VAL A 613 22.48 -2.52 2.87
CA VAL A 613 22.16 -1.72 4.05
C VAL A 613 22.20 -0.25 3.70
N CYS A 614 21.09 0.46 3.90
CA CYS A 614 20.92 1.85 3.47
C CYS A 614 21.13 2.03 1.94
N PRO A 615 20.28 1.45 1.07
CA PRO A 615 20.49 1.49 -0.39
C PRO A 615 20.49 2.90 -1.00
N GLN A 616 19.95 3.90 -0.31
CA GLN A 616 20.03 5.32 -0.66
C GLN A 616 21.47 5.87 -0.61
N MET A 617 22.37 5.24 0.13
CA MET A 617 23.77 5.68 0.25
C MET A 617 24.66 5.25 -0.93
N PHE A 618 24.13 4.45 -1.86
CA PHE A 618 24.88 3.89 -2.98
C PHE A 618 24.43 4.51 -4.31
N LYS A 619 25.39 5.05 -5.07
CA LYS A 619 25.14 5.60 -6.42
C LYS A 619 24.64 4.55 -7.40
N GLN A 620 25.16 3.32 -7.30
CA GLN A 620 24.78 2.18 -8.13
C GLN A 620 24.41 1.02 -7.23
N LEU A 621 23.35 0.30 -7.61
CA LEU A 621 22.85 -0.87 -6.91
C LEU A 621 22.92 -2.10 -7.82
N PRO A 622 23.09 -3.31 -7.25
CA PRO A 622 22.92 -4.56 -8.00
C PRO A 622 21.54 -4.62 -8.66
N ARG A 623 21.40 -5.34 -9.78
CA ARG A 623 20.10 -5.48 -10.46
C ARG A 623 19.04 -6.13 -9.56
N ASN A 624 19.44 -7.16 -8.83
CA ASN A 624 18.58 -7.87 -7.89
C ASN A 624 19.18 -7.72 -6.49
N TYR A 625 18.51 -6.99 -5.61
CA TYR A 625 18.95 -6.77 -4.24
C TYR A 625 17.81 -6.81 -3.24
N ILE A 626 18.19 -7.06 -2.00
CA ILE A 626 17.35 -6.91 -0.82
C ILE A 626 17.75 -5.59 -0.18
N ALA A 627 16.80 -4.68 0.00
CA ALA A 627 17.02 -3.43 0.70
C ALA A 627 16.94 -3.67 2.21
N PHE A 628 17.94 -3.28 2.99
CA PHE A 628 17.76 -3.08 4.43
C PHE A 628 17.54 -1.60 4.68
N GLN A 629 16.25 -1.26 4.81
CA GLN A 629 15.75 0.05 5.17
C GLN A 629 16.18 0.34 6.61
N MET A 630 16.82 1.49 6.83
CA MET A 630 17.28 1.93 8.17
C MET A 630 16.87 3.37 8.52
N GLU A 631 16.12 4.06 7.66
CA GLU A 631 15.65 5.42 7.94
C GLU A 631 14.42 5.40 8.86
N GLN A 632 14.25 6.42 9.70
CA GLN A 632 13.12 6.46 10.64
C GLN A 632 11.89 7.12 10.02
N SER A 633 10.71 6.47 10.09
CA SER A 633 9.44 7.01 9.55
C SER A 633 8.87 8.20 10.31
N VAL A 634 9.39 8.47 11.52
CA VAL A 634 9.01 9.64 12.33
C VAL A 634 9.36 10.97 11.65
N ASN A 635 10.22 10.95 10.63
CA ASN A 635 10.50 12.13 9.81
C ASN A 635 10.47 11.75 8.32
N SER A 636 9.45 12.21 7.60
CA SER A 636 9.21 11.90 6.19
C SER A 636 10.32 12.41 5.25
N ARG A 637 11.17 13.36 5.70
CA ARG A 637 12.24 13.92 4.86
C ARG A 637 13.22 12.87 4.31
N TRP A 638 13.36 11.75 5.02
CA TRP A 638 14.26 10.66 4.62
C TRP A 638 13.62 9.70 3.61
N PHE A 639 12.30 9.78 3.41
CA PHE A 639 11.52 8.97 2.48
C PHE A 639 11.17 9.76 1.22
N THR A 640 12.19 10.04 0.40
CA THR A 640 12.02 10.69 -0.91
C THR A 640 11.43 9.74 -1.96
N ASP A 641 10.88 10.28 -3.04
CA ASP A 641 10.37 9.47 -4.17
C ASP A 641 11.46 8.58 -4.78
N GLU A 642 12.71 9.07 -4.84
CA GLU A 642 13.85 8.28 -5.28
C GLU A 642 14.08 7.09 -4.34
N TYR A 643 14.01 7.31 -3.02
CA TYR A 643 14.18 6.23 -2.07
C TYR A 643 13.03 5.22 -2.13
N PHE A 644 11.77 5.66 -2.25
CA PHE A 644 10.64 4.77 -2.51
C PHE A 644 10.79 3.98 -3.80
N SER A 645 11.31 4.60 -4.87
CA SER A 645 11.61 3.88 -6.12
C SER A 645 12.66 2.78 -5.89
N ARG A 646 13.72 3.07 -5.13
CA ARG A 646 14.72 2.06 -4.72
C ARG A 646 14.11 0.94 -3.88
N LEU A 647 13.22 1.25 -2.95
CA LEU A 647 12.53 0.22 -2.15
C LEU A 647 11.60 -0.63 -3.03
N ASN A 648 10.82 -0.01 -3.91
CA ASN A 648 9.91 -0.71 -4.83
C ASN A 648 10.64 -1.60 -5.84
N ASN A 649 11.85 -1.22 -6.25
CA ASN A 649 12.69 -2.02 -7.15
C ASN A 649 13.40 -3.19 -6.43
N ALA A 650 13.46 -3.19 -5.09
CA ALA A 650 14.05 -4.29 -4.33
C ALA A 650 13.21 -5.57 -4.45
N VAL A 651 13.90 -6.72 -4.35
CA VAL A 651 13.29 -8.07 -4.31
C VAL A 651 12.55 -8.27 -2.99
N ALA A 652 13.16 -7.80 -1.90
CA ALA A 652 12.58 -7.76 -0.57
C ALA A 652 13.13 -6.55 0.19
N ILE A 653 12.40 -6.11 1.20
CA ILE A 653 12.75 -4.99 2.07
C ILE A 653 12.80 -5.51 3.50
N PHE A 654 13.97 -5.44 4.11
CA PHE A 654 14.17 -5.66 5.53
C PHE A 654 14.01 -4.32 6.24
N ASP A 655 13.25 -4.31 7.32
CA ASP A 655 13.08 -3.13 8.16
C ASP A 655 13.18 -3.53 9.64
N TYR A 656 13.87 -2.72 10.42
CA TYR A 656 14.14 -2.99 11.82
C TYR A 656 13.02 -2.53 12.77
N SER A 657 12.03 -1.78 12.28
CA SER A 657 10.97 -1.19 13.11
C SER A 657 9.57 -1.56 12.61
N LEU A 658 8.72 -2.03 13.52
CA LEU A 658 7.31 -2.27 13.22
C LEU A 658 6.55 -0.97 12.86
N LYS A 659 6.96 0.17 13.43
CA LYS A 659 6.41 1.48 13.07
C LYS A 659 6.78 1.91 11.65
N ASN A 660 7.99 1.58 11.20
CA ASN A 660 8.37 1.80 9.81
C ASN A 660 7.57 0.88 8.88
N ILE A 661 7.38 -0.39 9.25
CA ILE A 661 6.58 -1.33 8.43
C ILE A 661 5.14 -0.82 8.27
N GLU A 662 4.51 -0.36 9.33
CA GLU A 662 3.18 0.26 9.29
C GLU A 662 3.16 1.46 8.33
N TYR A 663 4.14 2.36 8.46
CA TYR A 663 4.28 3.51 7.56
C TYR A 663 4.49 3.11 6.09
N LEU A 664 5.31 2.09 5.81
CA LEU A 664 5.59 1.63 4.45
C LEU A 664 4.36 0.98 3.79
N LEU A 665 3.56 0.24 4.57
CA LEU A 665 2.28 -0.31 4.11
C LEU A 665 1.31 0.82 3.74
N ASP A 666 1.19 1.85 4.58
CA ASP A 666 0.35 3.03 4.32
C ASP A 666 0.80 3.81 3.07
N LYS A 667 2.10 3.73 2.73
CA LYS A 667 2.67 4.33 1.52
C LYS A 667 2.59 3.43 0.28
N GLY A 668 1.90 2.29 0.38
CA GLY A 668 1.61 1.41 -0.75
C GLY A 668 2.72 0.43 -1.09
N ILE A 669 3.72 0.23 -0.22
CA ILE A 669 4.69 -0.87 -0.39
C ILE A 669 3.95 -2.20 -0.17
N PRO A 670 4.02 -3.16 -1.11
CA PRO A 670 3.33 -4.43 -0.96
C PRO A 670 3.83 -5.21 0.26
N TYR A 671 2.90 -5.66 1.11
CA TYR A 671 3.17 -6.52 2.27
C TYR A 671 4.08 -7.71 1.95
N GLN A 672 3.93 -8.31 0.77
CA GLN A 672 4.72 -9.47 0.34
C GLN A 672 6.23 -9.18 0.30
N LYS A 673 6.62 -7.91 0.07
CA LYS A 673 8.03 -7.49 0.02
C LYS A 673 8.62 -7.11 1.38
N LEU A 674 7.81 -6.73 2.36
CA LEU A 674 8.26 -6.22 3.66
C LEU A 674 8.56 -7.37 4.61
N PHE A 675 9.73 -7.40 5.23
CA PHE A 675 10.11 -8.38 6.26
C PHE A 675 10.63 -7.63 7.48
N TYR A 676 10.08 -7.96 8.65
CA TYR A 676 10.61 -7.46 9.91
C TYR A 676 11.95 -8.12 10.20
N MET A 677 12.96 -7.30 10.41
CA MET A 677 14.36 -7.70 10.60
C MET A 677 14.99 -6.83 11.70
N PRO A 678 14.65 -7.06 12.97
CA PRO A 678 15.18 -6.27 14.08
C PRO A 678 16.69 -6.40 14.17
N ILE A 679 17.36 -5.34 14.60
CA ILE A 679 18.77 -5.40 14.98
C ILE A 679 18.89 -6.13 16.33
N SER A 680 19.95 -6.93 16.48
CA SER A 680 20.25 -7.65 17.72
C SER A 680 21.73 -7.49 18.06
N SER A 681 22.13 -8.04 19.20
CA SER A 681 23.51 -8.05 19.66
C SER A 681 24.38 -9.06 18.90
N PHE A 682 25.69 -8.88 19.04
CA PHE A 682 26.73 -9.75 18.52
C PHE A 682 27.57 -10.29 19.68
N PRO A 683 27.55 -11.61 19.95
CA PRO A 683 28.33 -12.21 21.04
C PRO A 683 29.83 -12.15 20.72
N ASP A 684 30.62 -11.66 21.67
CA ASP A 684 32.08 -11.50 21.56
C ASP A 684 32.53 -10.73 20.29
N TYR A 685 31.82 -9.63 20.01
CA TYR A 685 32.12 -8.78 18.85
C TYR A 685 33.57 -8.26 18.80
N PRO A 686 34.24 -7.92 19.92
CA PRO A 686 35.67 -7.57 19.89
C PRO A 686 36.56 -8.66 19.30
N ALA A 687 36.31 -9.95 19.62
CA ALA A 687 37.09 -11.04 19.04
C ALA A 687 36.86 -11.16 17.53
N HIS A 688 35.60 -11.08 17.09
CA HIS A 688 35.26 -11.09 15.66
C HIS A 688 35.93 -9.94 14.88
N LEU A 689 35.93 -8.73 15.44
CA LEU A 689 36.59 -7.58 14.83
C LEU A 689 38.12 -7.79 14.74
N ALA A 690 38.74 -8.32 15.80
CA ALA A 690 40.17 -8.62 15.80
C ALA A 690 40.55 -9.67 14.74
N ASP A 691 39.74 -10.73 14.60
CA ASP A 691 39.92 -11.76 13.57
C ASP A 691 39.79 -11.18 12.14
N ASN A 692 38.96 -10.14 11.99
CA ASN A 692 38.80 -9.38 10.75
C ASN A 692 39.81 -8.22 10.59
N GLY A 693 40.85 -8.16 11.43
CA GLY A 693 41.98 -7.25 11.29
C GLY A 693 41.84 -5.89 11.98
N TYR A 694 40.81 -5.67 12.81
CA TYR A 694 40.70 -4.45 13.61
C TYR A 694 41.77 -4.40 14.71
N VAL A 695 42.39 -3.23 14.88
CA VAL A 695 43.35 -2.99 15.97
C VAL A 695 42.60 -2.44 17.19
N LEU A 696 42.36 -3.30 18.17
CA LEU A 696 41.56 -2.98 19.36
C LEU A 696 42.35 -2.66 20.64
N ASP A 697 43.68 -2.75 20.57
CA ASP A 697 44.58 -2.35 21.65
C ASP A 697 44.75 -0.83 21.68
N ASP A 698 44.95 -0.27 22.88
CA ASP A 698 45.16 1.16 23.09
C ASP A 698 46.31 1.69 22.22
N GLN A 699 46.01 2.75 21.46
CA GLN A 699 47.00 3.43 20.63
C GLN A 699 47.50 4.70 21.32
N LYS A 700 48.72 5.11 20.96
CA LYS A 700 49.31 6.34 21.50
C LYS A 700 48.45 7.55 21.11
N GLY A 701 47.85 8.20 22.11
CA GLY A 701 46.96 9.35 21.93
C GLY A 701 45.47 9.04 22.04
N ASP A 702 45.09 7.78 22.30
CA ASP A 702 43.71 7.43 22.62
C ASP A 702 43.25 8.11 23.93
N ILE A 703 42.02 8.61 23.93
CA ILE A 703 41.42 9.34 25.05
C ILE A 703 40.46 8.39 25.77
N HIS A 704 40.69 8.14 27.06
CA HIS A 704 39.75 7.41 27.90
C HIS A 704 38.68 8.36 28.43
N ALA A 705 37.43 8.12 28.01
CA ALA A 705 36.27 8.89 28.43
C ALA A 705 35.57 8.21 29.61
N ASP A 706 35.14 9.00 30.60
CA ASP A 706 34.18 8.49 31.58
C ASP A 706 32.81 8.34 30.91
N VAL A 707 32.41 9.34 30.13
CA VAL A 707 31.16 9.35 29.34
C VAL A 707 31.49 9.63 27.89
N LEU A 708 31.08 8.74 26.99
CA LEU A 708 31.24 8.91 25.54
C LEU A 708 29.87 9.16 24.88
N PHE A 709 29.80 10.22 24.08
CA PHE A 709 28.76 10.37 23.06
C PHE A 709 29.41 10.23 21.68
N TYR A 710 28.79 9.47 20.78
CA TYR A 710 29.23 9.40 19.38
C TYR A 710 28.07 9.55 18.38
N GLY A 711 28.30 10.37 17.36
CA GLY A 711 27.29 10.79 16.39
C GLY A 711 27.30 12.30 16.19
N ASP A 712 26.36 12.82 15.39
CA ASP A 712 26.25 14.25 15.12
C ASP A 712 25.81 15.02 16.39
N PRO A 713 26.65 15.91 16.95
CA PRO A 713 26.33 16.67 18.15
C PRO A 713 25.60 18.00 17.83
N ASN A 714 25.38 18.34 16.56
CA ASN A 714 25.11 19.72 16.15
C ASN A 714 23.67 20.20 16.35
N CYS A 715 22.72 19.33 16.69
CA CYS A 715 21.37 19.78 17.03
C CYS A 715 21.31 20.40 18.43
N GLU A 716 20.50 21.44 18.59
CA GLU A 716 20.39 22.20 19.85
C GLU A 716 20.05 21.31 21.05
N ARG A 717 19.21 20.28 20.84
CA ARG A 717 18.89 19.28 21.86
C ARG A 717 20.13 18.57 22.37
N ARG A 718 20.90 17.93 21.48
CA ARG A 718 22.14 17.21 21.87
C ARG A 718 23.16 18.15 22.50
N LYS A 719 23.28 19.39 22.00
CA LYS A 719 24.15 20.40 22.62
C LYS A 719 23.76 20.66 24.08
N ALA A 720 22.47 20.83 24.38
CA ALA A 720 21.99 21.07 25.74
C ALA A 720 22.36 19.92 26.69
N TYR A 721 22.10 18.67 26.29
CA TYR A 721 22.50 17.49 27.05
C TYR A 721 24.02 17.44 27.28
N LEU A 722 24.80 17.55 26.20
CA LEU A 722 26.25 17.45 26.28
C LEU A 722 26.88 18.58 27.11
N GLN A 723 26.32 19.79 27.07
CA GLN A 723 26.76 20.90 27.91
C GLN A 723 26.49 20.63 29.39
N GLU A 724 25.32 20.09 29.73
CA GLU A 724 25.00 19.75 31.11
C GLU A 724 25.86 18.58 31.61
N LEU A 725 25.98 17.50 30.84
CA LEU A 725 26.81 16.34 31.21
C LEU A 725 28.28 16.74 31.45
N LYS A 726 28.83 17.68 30.67
CA LYS A 726 30.19 18.21 30.85
C LYS A 726 30.42 18.97 32.16
N LYS A 727 29.36 19.43 32.84
CA LYS A 727 29.48 20.05 34.17
C LYS A 727 29.74 19.01 35.26
N HIS A 728 29.30 17.77 35.05
CA HIS A 728 29.32 16.71 36.06
C HIS A 728 30.38 15.64 35.77
N PHE A 729 30.70 15.38 34.49
CA PHE A 729 31.55 14.25 34.07
C PHE A 729 32.61 14.65 33.05
N ASN A 730 33.64 13.80 32.90
CA ASN A 730 34.60 13.89 31.79
C ASN A 730 33.97 13.30 30.51
N VAL A 731 33.28 14.16 29.75
CA VAL A 731 32.56 13.78 28.54
C VAL A 731 33.42 13.95 27.29
N THR A 732 33.57 12.87 26.52
CA THR A 732 34.16 12.90 25.17
C THR A 732 33.07 12.83 24.11
N VAL A 733 33.18 13.67 23.08
CA VAL A 733 32.26 13.71 21.93
C VAL A 733 33.02 13.26 20.70
N ALA A 734 32.61 12.12 20.11
CA ALA A 734 33.15 11.60 18.87
C ALA A 734 32.20 11.92 17.69
N SER A 735 32.66 12.79 16.79
CA SER A 735 31.94 13.13 15.56
C SER A 735 32.83 12.80 14.36
N GLU A 736 32.26 12.23 13.30
CA GLU A 736 33.00 11.80 12.10
C GLU A 736 34.17 10.85 12.39
N VAL A 737 34.00 9.96 13.37
CA VAL A 737 34.98 8.90 13.72
C VAL A 737 34.37 7.55 13.40
N PHE A 738 35.10 6.70 12.66
CA PHE A 738 34.64 5.39 12.20
C PHE A 738 35.73 4.32 12.37
N GLY A 739 35.36 3.05 12.16
CA GLY A 739 36.28 1.91 12.18
C GLY A 739 36.96 1.71 13.53
N ASP A 740 38.18 1.17 13.51
CA ASP A 740 38.96 0.79 14.69
C ASP A 740 39.00 1.88 15.77
N LYS A 741 39.11 3.15 15.35
CA LYS A 741 39.18 4.28 16.28
C LYS A 741 37.87 4.44 17.05
N LEU A 742 36.72 4.42 16.37
CA LEU A 742 35.42 4.50 17.05
C LEU A 742 35.22 3.30 17.97
N THR A 743 35.52 2.10 17.46
CA THR A 743 35.38 0.86 18.23
C THR A 743 36.21 0.89 19.52
N ARG A 744 37.47 1.35 19.46
CA ARG A 744 38.31 1.53 20.66
C ARG A 744 37.71 2.56 21.61
N MET A 745 37.26 3.71 21.11
CA MET A 745 36.61 4.72 21.95
C MET A 745 35.40 4.16 22.70
N VAL A 746 34.52 3.42 22.00
CA VAL A 746 33.33 2.80 22.61
C VAL A 746 33.71 1.72 23.61
N LYS A 747 34.61 0.80 23.25
CA LYS A 747 35.09 -0.29 24.13
C LYS A 747 35.77 0.23 25.40
N ASN A 748 36.50 1.34 25.30
CA ASN A 748 37.30 1.90 26.39
C ASN A 748 36.55 2.94 27.23
N ALA A 749 35.38 3.41 26.80
CA ALA A 749 34.54 4.29 27.58
C ALA A 749 33.98 3.55 28.80
N LYS A 750 33.84 4.25 29.94
CA LYS A 750 33.13 3.64 31.09
C LYS A 750 31.64 3.51 30.80
N VAL A 751 31.07 4.54 30.17
CA VAL A 751 29.65 4.63 29.80
C VAL A 751 29.52 5.30 28.44
N VAL A 752 28.63 4.79 27.60
CA VAL A 752 28.15 5.50 26.40
C VAL A 752 26.80 6.12 26.71
N VAL A 753 26.61 7.36 26.29
CA VAL A 753 25.32 8.05 26.36
C VAL A 753 24.65 8.08 24.99
N ASN A 754 23.40 7.63 24.93
CA ASN A 754 22.57 7.70 23.73
C ASN A 754 21.54 8.82 23.88
N ILE A 755 21.63 9.83 23.03
CA ILE A 755 20.77 11.01 23.00
C ILE A 755 20.15 11.10 21.61
N HIS A 756 18.83 11.13 21.54
CA HIS A 756 18.14 11.15 20.25
C HIS A 756 18.32 12.48 19.54
N TYR A 757 18.37 12.43 18.20
CA TYR A 757 18.42 13.67 17.41
C TYR A 757 17.09 14.43 17.49
N TYR A 758 15.96 13.69 17.55
CA TYR A 758 14.60 14.20 17.67
C TYR A 758 13.97 13.75 18.99
N GLU A 759 13.01 14.50 19.50
CA GLU A 759 12.33 14.19 20.76
C GLU A 759 11.49 12.91 20.70
N ASN A 760 10.79 12.66 19.60
CA ASN A 760 9.94 11.48 19.40
C ASN A 760 10.57 10.43 18.47
N ALA A 761 11.89 10.28 18.52
CA ALA A 761 12.62 9.34 17.67
C ALA A 761 12.23 7.87 17.95
N LEU A 762 12.55 7.00 16.98
CA LEU A 762 12.63 5.57 17.23
C LEU A 762 13.91 5.26 18.00
N LEU A 763 13.91 4.20 18.80
CA LEU A 763 15.09 3.75 19.51
C LEU A 763 16.24 3.51 18.52
N GLU A 764 17.42 4.07 18.81
CA GLU A 764 18.60 3.97 17.93
C GLU A 764 19.28 2.60 18.14
N THR A 765 18.53 1.53 17.88
CA THR A 765 18.90 0.14 18.17
C THR A 765 20.26 -0.24 17.59
N THR A 766 20.60 0.20 16.38
CA THR A 766 21.94 -0.01 15.80
C THR A 766 23.06 0.47 16.73
N ARG A 767 22.94 1.68 17.28
CA ARG A 767 23.95 2.25 18.21
C ARG A 767 23.99 1.46 19.51
N LEU A 768 22.82 1.15 20.06
CA LEU A 768 22.71 0.48 21.35
C LEU A 768 23.29 -0.94 21.28
N TYR A 769 22.88 -1.73 20.29
CA TYR A 769 23.35 -3.09 20.09
C TYR A 769 24.83 -3.16 19.75
N GLU A 770 25.37 -2.25 18.94
CA GLU A 770 26.82 -2.18 18.71
C GLU A 770 27.58 -1.94 20.03
N THR A 771 27.09 -1.00 20.84
CA THR A 771 27.74 -0.61 22.09
C THR A 771 27.74 -1.72 23.13
N ILE A 772 26.60 -2.38 23.37
CA ILE A 772 26.53 -3.49 24.33
C ILE A 772 27.28 -4.72 23.82
N SER A 773 27.37 -4.93 22.50
CA SER A 773 28.17 -6.02 21.90
C SER A 773 29.68 -5.82 22.11
N LEU A 774 30.12 -4.57 22.28
CA LEU A 774 31.49 -4.24 22.71
C LEU A 774 31.69 -4.33 24.23
N GLY A 775 30.62 -4.62 24.99
CA GLY A 775 30.65 -4.83 26.44
C GLY A 775 30.61 -3.54 27.26
N THR A 776 30.22 -2.41 26.66
CA THR A 776 30.21 -1.10 27.31
C THR A 776 28.80 -0.76 27.83
N PRO A 777 28.66 -0.37 29.12
CA PRO A 777 27.41 0.13 29.68
C PRO A 777 26.84 1.34 28.93
N VAL A 778 25.51 1.42 28.85
CA VAL A 778 24.79 2.48 28.14
C VAL A 778 23.76 3.14 29.04
N VAL A 779 23.74 4.48 29.00
CA VAL A 779 22.60 5.28 29.48
C VAL A 779 21.94 5.90 28.25
N SER A 780 20.63 5.70 28.09
CA SER A 780 19.88 6.15 26.91
C SER A 780 18.66 6.96 27.31
N GLU A 781 18.31 7.97 26.51
CA GLU A 781 16.92 8.43 26.49
C GLU A 781 16.00 7.26 26.09
N SER A 782 14.77 7.27 26.62
CA SER A 782 13.68 6.44 26.11
C SER A 782 13.26 6.88 24.71
N SER A 783 12.39 6.12 24.06
CA SER A 783 11.96 6.32 22.67
C SER A 783 10.45 6.17 22.52
N SER A 784 9.94 6.59 21.35
CA SER A 784 8.51 6.48 21.06
C SER A 784 8.04 5.02 20.91
N ASP A 785 8.94 4.09 20.60
CA ASP A 785 8.70 2.66 20.40
C ASP A 785 9.29 1.79 21.51
N ILE A 786 9.56 2.35 22.70
CA ILE A 786 10.22 1.64 23.82
C ILE A 786 9.49 0.34 24.23
N VAL A 787 8.17 0.26 24.03
CA VAL A 787 7.35 -0.94 24.29
C VAL A 787 7.79 -2.14 23.44
N GLU A 788 8.41 -1.91 22.29
CA GLU A 788 8.95 -2.99 21.43
C GLU A 788 10.32 -3.50 21.90
N HIS A 789 10.92 -2.86 22.91
CA HIS A 789 12.30 -3.09 23.38
C HIS A 789 12.39 -3.35 24.89
N GLU A 790 11.34 -3.94 25.49
CA GLU A 790 11.28 -4.24 26.93
C GLU A 790 12.45 -5.13 27.40
N ASP A 791 13.00 -5.98 26.53
CA ASP A 791 14.17 -6.82 26.82
C ASP A 791 15.45 -6.03 27.10
N LEU A 792 15.51 -4.76 26.66
CA LEU A 792 16.64 -3.88 26.96
C LEU A 792 16.51 -3.17 28.31
N GLN A 793 15.35 -3.21 28.98
CA GLN A 793 15.10 -2.44 30.20
C GLN A 793 16.06 -2.81 31.35
N ASP A 794 16.43 -4.09 31.46
CA ASP A 794 17.39 -4.58 32.45
C ASP A 794 18.85 -4.50 31.99
N VAL A 795 19.08 -4.17 30.71
CA VAL A 795 20.40 -4.16 30.06
C VAL A 795 20.93 -2.76 29.85
N ILE A 796 20.04 -1.79 29.59
CA ILE A 796 20.35 -0.37 29.39
C ILE A 796 19.68 0.47 30.47
N ASP A 797 20.36 1.51 30.94
CA ASP A 797 19.76 2.48 31.87
C ASP A 797 18.99 3.54 31.09
N PHE A 798 17.66 3.44 31.09
CA PHE A 798 16.79 4.41 30.43
C PHE A 798 16.43 5.59 31.34
N CYS A 799 16.36 6.79 30.75
CA CYS A 799 15.76 7.98 31.35
C CYS A 799 14.59 8.49 30.48
N PRO A 800 13.63 9.24 31.07
CA PRO A 800 12.56 9.86 30.29
C PRO A 800 13.09 10.78 29.19
N ILE A 801 12.30 10.91 28.11
CA ILE A 801 12.59 11.82 26.99
C ILE A 801 12.65 13.25 27.52
N GLY A 802 13.75 13.96 27.21
CA GLY A 802 13.93 15.37 27.59
C GLY A 802 14.42 15.60 29.03
N ASP A 803 14.57 14.55 29.84
CA ASP A 803 14.96 14.65 31.25
C ASP A 803 16.48 14.54 31.43
N ILE A 804 17.17 15.66 31.20
CA ILE A 804 18.63 15.78 31.40
C ILE A 804 19.03 15.48 32.86
N PRO A 805 18.34 15.99 33.90
CA PRO A 805 18.65 15.65 35.30
C PRO A 805 18.59 14.14 35.58
N ALA A 806 17.56 13.43 35.10
CA ALA A 806 17.48 11.99 35.27
C ALA A 806 18.63 11.25 34.56
N MET A 807 19.04 11.71 33.37
CA MET A 807 20.22 11.16 32.69
C MET A 807 21.50 11.35 33.51
N VAL A 808 21.71 12.55 34.09
CA VAL A 808 22.84 12.83 34.98
C VAL A 808 22.83 11.88 36.18
N GLU A 809 21.67 11.68 36.82
CA GLU A 809 21.52 10.77 37.95
C GLU A 809 21.91 9.32 37.58
N LYS A 810 21.40 8.81 36.45
CA LYS A 810 21.72 7.46 35.97
C LYS A 810 23.21 7.27 35.70
N ILE A 811 23.85 8.25 35.05
CA ILE A 811 25.30 8.22 34.79
C ILE A 811 26.07 8.27 36.12
N GLN A 812 25.67 9.15 37.05
CA GLN A 812 26.31 9.29 38.35
C GLN A 812 26.24 7.99 39.16
N ASN A 813 25.08 7.34 39.19
CA ASN A 813 24.89 6.06 39.87
C ASN A 813 25.82 5.00 39.28
N LEU A 814 25.85 4.88 37.95
CA LEU A 814 26.67 3.89 37.25
C LEU A 814 28.18 4.13 37.41
N LEU A 815 28.63 5.38 37.53
CA LEU A 815 30.04 5.71 37.73
C LEU A 815 30.51 5.66 39.20
N SER A 816 29.60 5.87 40.16
CA SER A 816 29.92 5.92 41.59
C SER A 816 29.74 4.59 42.32
N ASP A 817 28.78 3.77 41.89
CA ASP A 817 28.50 2.47 42.48
C ASP A 817 29.16 1.35 41.67
N LYS A 818 30.22 0.76 42.25
CA LYS A 818 30.97 -0.34 41.62
C LYS A 818 30.16 -1.64 41.53
N GLU A 819 29.27 -1.90 42.49
CA GLU A 819 28.45 -3.11 42.46
C GLU A 819 27.43 -3.01 41.32
N TYR A 820 26.75 -1.86 41.23
CA TYR A 820 25.81 -1.58 40.14
C TYR A 820 26.48 -1.62 38.75
N TYR A 821 27.68 -1.04 38.61
CA TYR A 821 28.46 -1.09 37.37
C TYR A 821 28.79 -2.53 36.95
N ASN A 822 29.26 -3.35 37.88
CA ASN A 822 29.62 -4.75 37.60
C ASN A 822 28.39 -5.59 37.29
N GLU A 823 27.29 -5.40 38.03
CA GLU A 823 26.00 -6.04 37.73
C GLU A 823 25.56 -5.72 36.30
N ARG A 824 25.63 -4.44 35.91
CA ARG A 824 25.28 -4.00 34.55
C ARG A 824 26.13 -4.68 33.48
N LYS A 825 27.45 -4.80 33.70
CA LYS A 825 28.35 -5.50 32.76
C LYS A 825 28.03 -6.98 32.65
N GLU A 826 27.71 -7.65 33.75
CA GLU A 826 27.29 -9.06 33.72
C GLU A 826 25.95 -9.23 33.01
N LYS A 827 24.97 -8.33 33.20
CA LYS A 827 23.71 -8.34 32.45
C LYS A 827 23.93 -8.16 30.96
N ILE A 828 24.77 -7.20 30.55
CA ILE A 828 25.15 -7.00 29.13
C ILE A 828 25.79 -8.25 28.56
N LYS A 829 26.77 -8.83 29.26
CA LYS A 829 27.44 -10.06 28.82
C LYS A 829 26.47 -11.23 28.73
N HIS A 830 25.56 -11.38 29.68
CA HIS A 830 24.54 -12.42 29.63
C HIS A 830 23.61 -12.21 28.43
N PHE A 831 23.04 -11.01 28.29
CA PHE A 831 22.12 -10.64 27.22
C PHE A 831 22.71 -10.86 25.84
N THR A 832 23.93 -10.37 25.59
CA THR A 832 24.62 -10.50 24.29
C THR A 832 24.90 -11.96 23.89
N ASN A 833 24.95 -12.89 24.85
CA ASN A 833 25.14 -14.32 24.59
C ASN A 833 23.82 -15.07 24.33
N VAL A 834 22.68 -14.53 24.77
CA VAL A 834 21.37 -15.20 24.64
C VAL A 834 20.48 -14.58 23.58
N ASP A 835 20.68 -13.31 23.25
CA ASP A 835 19.91 -12.59 22.24
C ASP A 835 20.18 -13.14 20.83
N ASN A 836 19.10 -13.48 20.14
CA ASN A 836 19.12 -14.13 18.84
C ASN A 836 18.01 -13.60 17.91
N LYS A 837 17.42 -12.44 18.22
CA LYS A 837 16.26 -11.90 17.49
C LYS A 837 16.52 -11.79 15.98
N ASN A 838 17.62 -11.14 15.58
CA ASN A 838 17.95 -10.99 14.15
C ASN A 838 18.16 -12.34 13.45
N ASN A 839 18.80 -13.29 14.14
CA ASN A 839 19.08 -14.62 13.63
C ASN A 839 17.78 -15.37 13.29
N TYR A 840 16.78 -15.27 14.16
CA TYR A 840 15.44 -15.84 13.93
C TYR A 840 14.79 -15.28 12.65
N TYR A 841 14.71 -13.96 12.51
CA TYR A 841 14.05 -13.32 11.36
C TYR A 841 14.82 -13.53 10.04
N LEU A 842 16.16 -13.53 10.07
CA LEU A 842 16.95 -13.83 8.88
C LEU A 842 16.70 -15.26 8.39
N ARG A 843 16.67 -16.24 9.30
CA ARG A 843 16.36 -17.64 8.94
C ARG A 843 14.95 -17.81 8.41
N ARG A 844 13.98 -17.10 9.00
CA ARG A 844 12.59 -17.05 8.52
C ARG A 844 12.54 -16.53 7.07
N TYR A 845 13.32 -15.50 6.74
CA TYR A 845 13.47 -15.03 5.37
C TYR A 845 14.16 -16.07 4.47
N LEU A 846 15.30 -16.64 4.89
CA LEU A 846 16.04 -17.64 4.10
C LEU A 846 15.20 -18.88 3.79
N LEU A 847 14.35 -19.33 4.73
CA LEU A 847 13.37 -20.38 4.50
C LEU A 847 12.34 -19.97 3.44
N SER A 848 11.90 -18.71 3.45
CA SER A 848 10.89 -18.21 2.50
C SER A 848 11.33 -18.24 1.02
N ILE A 849 12.64 -18.30 0.79
CA ILE A 849 13.28 -18.30 -0.54
C ILE A 849 14.08 -19.58 -0.83
N ASP A 850 13.81 -20.67 -0.12
CA ASP A 850 14.46 -21.99 -0.28
C ASP A 850 15.99 -22.01 -0.06
N LYS A 851 16.57 -21.01 0.63
CA LYS A 851 17.97 -21.07 1.10
C LYS A 851 18.13 -21.99 2.30
N LEU A 852 17.04 -22.20 3.06
CA LEU A 852 16.92 -23.20 4.10
C LEU A 852 15.72 -24.09 3.81
N ASN A 853 15.79 -25.36 4.21
CA ASN A 853 14.62 -26.23 4.28
C ASN A 853 14.05 -26.29 5.71
N PHE A 854 12.82 -26.79 5.84
CA PHE A 854 12.13 -26.87 7.14
C PHE A 854 12.92 -27.66 8.19
N SER A 855 13.59 -28.75 7.82
CA SER A 855 14.39 -29.53 8.76
C SER A 855 15.59 -28.73 9.29
N GLN A 856 16.28 -27.98 8.43
CA GLN A 856 17.39 -27.11 8.84
C GLN A 856 16.89 -26.00 9.76
N TYR A 857 15.81 -25.31 9.38
CA TYR A 857 15.16 -24.29 10.22
C TYR A 857 14.78 -24.85 11.59
N LYS A 858 14.14 -26.03 11.63
CA LYS A 858 13.71 -26.69 12.87
C LYS A 858 14.86 -27.15 13.75
N SER A 859 15.94 -27.65 13.16
CA SER A 859 17.07 -28.20 13.93
C SER A 859 17.85 -27.15 14.73
N ILE A 860 17.73 -25.88 14.37
CA ILE A 860 18.56 -24.81 14.91
C ILE A 860 17.82 -24.00 16.00
N PHE A 861 16.49 -24.06 16.02
CA PHE A 861 15.68 -23.35 17.02
C PHE A 861 15.01 -24.33 17.98
N SER A 862 15.21 -24.11 19.28
CA SER A 862 14.53 -24.85 20.33
C SER A 862 13.17 -24.24 20.61
N PHE A 863 12.12 -25.01 20.40
CA PHE A 863 10.80 -24.66 20.90
C PHE A 863 10.77 -24.74 22.43
N GLU A 864 9.92 -23.93 23.07
CA GLU A 864 9.75 -23.94 24.51
C GLU A 864 9.41 -25.33 25.05
N GLN A 865 9.98 -25.67 26.20
CA GLN A 865 9.78 -26.97 26.84
C GLN A 865 8.65 -26.90 27.86
N PHE A 866 7.50 -27.48 27.51
CA PHE A 866 6.36 -27.59 28.41
C PHE A 866 6.42 -28.84 29.29
N GLN A 867 5.94 -28.71 30.53
CA GLN A 867 5.84 -29.79 31.51
C GLN A 867 4.49 -30.52 31.43
N THR A 868 4.40 -31.64 32.13
CA THR A 868 3.14 -32.39 32.27
C THR A 868 2.13 -31.55 33.04
N GLY A 869 0.94 -31.37 32.48
CA GLY A 869 -0.13 -30.52 33.03
C GLY A 869 -0.22 -29.13 32.40
N ASP A 870 0.83 -28.68 31.70
CA ASP A 870 0.79 -27.42 30.96
C ASP A 870 -0.13 -27.54 29.73
N VAL A 871 -0.95 -26.51 29.50
CA VAL A 871 -1.78 -26.36 28.31
C VAL A 871 -1.35 -25.08 27.61
N PRO A 872 -0.27 -25.10 26.80
CA PRO A 872 0.23 -23.92 26.11
C PRO A 872 -0.84 -23.30 25.21
N ARG A 873 -0.88 -21.97 25.17
CA ARG A 873 -1.83 -21.16 24.38
C ARG A 873 -1.05 -20.23 23.46
N LEU A 874 -1.05 -20.52 22.16
CA LEU A 874 -0.32 -19.74 21.16
C LEU A 874 -1.26 -19.08 20.15
N CYS A 875 -0.96 -17.84 19.78
CA CYS A 875 -1.66 -17.09 18.74
C CYS A 875 -0.73 -16.92 17.53
N LEU A 876 -1.06 -17.53 16.41
CA LEU A 876 -0.32 -17.41 15.17
C LEU A 876 -0.55 -16.02 14.57
N SER A 877 0.51 -15.23 14.44
CA SER A 877 0.46 -13.89 13.84
C SER A 877 1.78 -13.53 13.17
N LEU A 878 1.78 -12.51 12.33
CA LEU A 878 2.96 -12.03 11.62
C LEU A 878 3.30 -10.62 12.11
N SER A 879 4.56 -10.39 12.47
CA SER A 879 5.08 -9.05 12.80
C SER A 879 4.79 -8.03 11.69
N GLU A 880 4.80 -8.47 10.45
CA GLU A 880 4.55 -7.62 9.28
C GLU A 880 3.06 -7.25 9.07
N THR A 881 2.16 -7.72 9.93
CA THR A 881 0.75 -7.31 9.97
C THR A 881 0.41 -6.63 11.30
N PRO A 882 1.01 -5.46 11.60
CA PRO A 882 0.90 -4.81 12.90
C PRO A 882 -0.54 -4.45 13.27
N VAL A 883 -1.38 -4.10 12.28
CA VAL A 883 -2.80 -3.79 12.49
C VAL A 883 -3.57 -5.00 13.05
N ARG A 884 -3.35 -6.20 12.52
CA ARG A 884 -4.00 -7.44 12.98
C ARG A 884 -3.59 -7.77 14.42
N ARG A 885 -2.30 -7.62 14.73
CA ARG A 885 -1.77 -7.82 16.09
C ARG A 885 -2.38 -6.87 17.12
N LYS A 886 -2.42 -5.58 16.79
CA LYS A 886 -3.02 -4.55 17.65
C LYS A 886 -4.52 -4.85 17.89
N ALA A 887 -5.23 -5.27 16.85
CA ALA A 887 -6.65 -5.63 16.96
C ALA A 887 -6.88 -6.82 17.90
N PHE A 888 -6.04 -7.86 17.86
CA PHE A 888 -6.14 -9.01 18.78
C PHE A 888 -6.02 -8.60 20.25
N PHE A 889 -5.09 -7.70 20.58
CA PHE A 889 -4.89 -7.20 21.95
C PHE A 889 -5.83 -6.07 22.38
N ALA A 890 -6.72 -5.59 21.50
CA ALA A 890 -7.81 -4.71 21.92
C ALA A 890 -8.83 -5.44 22.82
N SER A 891 -8.78 -6.77 22.87
CA SER A 891 -9.56 -7.64 23.75
C SER A 891 -8.66 -8.38 24.75
N PRO A 892 -9.21 -8.99 25.82
CA PRO A 892 -8.42 -9.80 26.74
C PRO A 892 -7.64 -10.89 25.99
N SER A 893 -6.35 -11.06 26.31
CA SER A 893 -5.49 -12.03 25.63
C SER A 893 -5.84 -13.48 25.93
N HIS A 894 -6.67 -13.74 26.95
CA HIS A 894 -7.03 -15.08 27.44
C HIS A 894 -5.82 -16.02 27.66
N GLY A 895 -4.66 -15.44 28.01
CA GLY A 895 -3.42 -16.17 28.22
C GLY A 895 -2.72 -16.67 26.94
N PHE A 896 -3.16 -16.24 25.76
CA PHE A 896 -2.45 -16.52 24.50
C PHE A 896 -1.20 -15.67 24.37
N GLN A 897 -0.12 -16.29 23.89
CA GLN A 897 1.14 -15.64 23.53
C GLN A 897 1.31 -15.66 22.02
N PHE A 898 1.83 -14.58 21.42
CA PHE A 898 2.08 -14.58 19.98
C PHE A 898 3.19 -15.55 19.61
N PHE A 899 2.94 -16.29 18.55
CA PHE A 899 3.93 -17.05 17.81
C PHE A 899 4.17 -16.35 16.46
N GLU A 900 5.43 -16.03 16.19
CA GLU A 900 5.85 -15.47 14.91
C GLU A 900 5.68 -16.49 13.78
N GLY A 901 4.68 -16.28 12.92
CA GLY A 901 4.36 -17.20 11.84
C GLY A 901 5.46 -17.27 10.79
N ILE A 902 5.81 -18.48 10.33
CA ILE A 902 6.78 -18.72 9.27
C ILE A 902 6.26 -18.14 7.94
N ARG A 903 7.10 -17.35 7.26
CA ARG A 903 6.80 -16.83 5.93
C ARG A 903 7.33 -17.71 4.83
N TYR A 904 6.57 -17.78 3.75
CA TYR A 904 6.96 -18.49 2.54
C TYR A 904 6.33 -17.82 1.33
N ARG A 905 6.95 -17.96 0.14
CA ARG A 905 6.43 -17.37 -1.11
C ARG A 905 4.98 -17.80 -1.43
N ILE A 906 4.60 -19.01 -1.03
CA ILE A 906 3.22 -19.51 -1.08
C ILE A 906 2.65 -19.43 0.33
N GLY A 907 1.72 -18.49 0.58
CA GLY A 907 1.26 -18.12 1.92
C GLY A 907 0.73 -19.28 2.77
N TRP A 908 -0.10 -20.16 2.19
CA TRP A 908 -0.67 -21.31 2.91
C TRP A 908 0.37 -22.36 3.30
N ILE A 909 1.51 -22.43 2.58
CA ILE A 909 2.63 -23.29 2.98
C ILE A 909 3.34 -22.68 4.20
N GLY A 910 3.52 -21.36 4.24
CA GLY A 910 4.05 -20.65 5.41
C GLY A 910 3.20 -20.90 6.66
N CYS A 911 1.88 -20.78 6.53
CA CYS A 911 0.93 -21.14 7.60
C CYS A 911 1.05 -22.62 8.00
N GLY A 912 1.02 -23.55 7.04
CA GLY A 912 1.18 -24.98 7.31
C GLY A 912 2.49 -25.31 8.04
N MET A 913 3.61 -24.72 7.62
CA MET A 913 4.91 -24.85 8.32
C MET A 913 4.87 -24.29 9.73
N SER A 914 4.14 -23.19 9.97
CA SER A 914 3.99 -22.59 11.30
C SER A 914 3.29 -23.54 12.27
N TYR A 915 2.16 -24.13 11.87
CA TYR A 915 1.48 -25.16 12.65
C TYR A 915 2.33 -26.41 12.85
N LYS A 916 2.97 -26.90 11.77
CA LYS A 916 3.89 -28.04 11.84
C LYS A 916 5.00 -27.79 12.86
N TYR A 917 5.54 -26.57 12.91
CA TYR A 917 6.59 -26.17 13.84
C TYR A 917 6.09 -26.14 15.29
N MET A 918 5.01 -25.39 15.58
CA MET A 918 4.42 -25.27 16.91
C MET A 918 4.05 -26.64 17.49
N LEU A 919 3.33 -27.45 16.71
CA LEU A 919 2.83 -28.74 17.18
C LEU A 919 3.95 -29.79 17.26
N SER A 920 4.97 -29.73 16.40
CA SER A 920 6.18 -30.53 16.57
C SER A 920 6.87 -30.23 17.90
N GLY A 921 6.96 -28.96 18.28
CA GLY A 921 7.59 -28.53 19.52
C GLY A 921 6.80 -28.96 20.76
N MET A 922 5.49 -28.77 20.76
CA MET A 922 4.59 -29.28 21.81
C MET A 922 4.66 -30.80 21.94
N LEU A 923 4.69 -31.54 20.83
CA LEU A 923 4.79 -33.00 20.83
C LEU A 923 6.12 -33.49 21.41
N ALA A 924 7.22 -32.78 21.11
CA ALA A 924 8.55 -33.10 21.63
C ALA A 924 8.68 -32.80 23.14
N SER A 925 7.85 -31.92 23.69
CA SER A 925 7.78 -31.64 25.12
C SER A 925 6.78 -32.56 25.85
N LYS A 926 6.58 -32.34 27.16
CA LYS A 926 5.67 -33.13 28.00
C LYS A 926 4.22 -32.62 27.99
N ALA A 927 3.88 -31.66 27.14
CA ALA A 927 2.51 -31.20 26.97
C ALA A 927 1.61 -32.36 26.50
N GLU A 928 0.47 -32.52 27.15
CA GLU A 928 -0.55 -33.51 26.74
C GLU A 928 -1.58 -32.91 25.78
N MET A 929 -1.70 -31.58 25.82
CA MET A 929 -2.67 -30.79 25.09
C MET A 929 -2.12 -29.40 24.82
N GLY A 930 -2.52 -28.74 23.73
CA GLY A 930 -2.13 -27.37 23.42
C GLY A 930 -3.22 -26.65 22.62
N ILE A 931 -3.27 -25.33 22.74
CA ILE A 931 -4.29 -24.48 22.12
C ILE A 931 -3.60 -23.53 21.16
N ILE A 932 -4.07 -23.47 19.93
CA ILE A 932 -3.59 -22.52 18.93
C ILE A 932 -4.78 -21.76 18.36
N CYS A 933 -4.66 -20.43 18.29
CA CYS A 933 -5.56 -19.58 17.52
C CYS A 933 -4.80 -18.74 16.49
N GLU A 934 -5.52 -18.14 15.56
CA GLU A 934 -5.05 -17.09 14.65
C GLU A 934 -5.43 -15.70 15.21
N ASP A 935 -4.80 -14.64 14.71
CA ASP A 935 -5.00 -13.27 15.22
C ASP A 935 -6.33 -12.61 14.82
N ASP A 936 -7.17 -13.30 14.05
CA ASP A 936 -8.53 -12.89 13.65
C ASP A 936 -9.65 -13.67 14.37
N VAL A 937 -9.32 -14.40 15.44
CA VAL A 937 -10.34 -15.03 16.31
C VAL A 937 -11.11 -13.99 17.12
N ILE A 938 -12.41 -14.25 17.37
CA ILE A 938 -13.23 -13.45 18.30
C ILE A 938 -13.69 -14.33 19.47
N PHE A 939 -13.38 -13.91 20.69
CA PHE A 939 -13.75 -14.63 21.92
C PHE A 939 -15.09 -14.13 22.48
N PRO A 940 -16.03 -15.02 22.87
CA PRO A 940 -17.25 -14.63 23.57
C PRO A 940 -16.98 -14.17 25.01
N VAL A 941 -17.91 -13.41 25.61
CA VAL A 941 -17.77 -12.86 26.97
C VAL A 941 -17.54 -13.94 28.04
N ASP A 942 -18.10 -15.14 27.86
CA ASP A 942 -17.96 -16.28 28.78
C ASP A 942 -16.90 -17.31 28.34
N TYR A 943 -15.97 -16.91 27.46
CA TYR A 943 -14.95 -17.79 26.85
C TYR A 943 -14.17 -18.61 27.88
N ASP A 944 -13.52 -17.97 28.86
CA ASP A 944 -12.66 -18.68 29.82
C ASP A 944 -13.43 -19.72 30.64
N ASN A 945 -14.67 -19.42 31.01
CA ASN A 945 -15.53 -20.34 31.74
C ASN A 945 -15.90 -21.57 30.89
N LYS A 946 -16.25 -21.36 29.62
CA LYS A 946 -16.53 -22.47 28.68
C LYS A 946 -15.27 -23.27 28.38
N LEU A 947 -14.15 -22.61 28.11
CA LEU A 947 -12.88 -23.24 27.80
C LEU A 947 -12.41 -24.14 28.94
N ASN A 948 -12.51 -23.69 30.20
CA ASN A 948 -12.13 -24.50 31.37
C ASN A 948 -12.98 -25.78 31.47
N LYS A 949 -14.28 -25.70 31.22
CA LYS A 949 -15.16 -26.89 31.17
C LYS A 949 -14.76 -27.84 30.03
N ILE A 950 -14.47 -27.29 28.85
CA ILE A 950 -14.03 -28.06 27.68
C ILE A 950 -12.71 -28.77 27.97
N ILE A 951 -11.72 -28.07 28.51
CA ILE A 951 -10.42 -28.63 28.93
C ILE A 951 -10.61 -29.79 29.92
N ASN A 952 -11.41 -29.61 30.96
CA ASN A 952 -11.68 -30.64 31.96
C ASN A 952 -12.33 -31.89 31.34
N HIS A 953 -13.28 -31.70 30.43
CA HIS A 953 -13.91 -32.81 29.69
C HIS A 953 -12.91 -33.52 28.78
N LEU A 954 -12.12 -32.78 28.00
CA LEU A 954 -11.13 -33.34 27.08
C LEU A 954 -10.01 -34.11 27.80
N GLN A 955 -9.67 -33.72 29.03
CA GLN A 955 -8.69 -34.42 29.88
C GLN A 955 -9.26 -35.67 30.57
N SER A 956 -10.55 -35.67 30.91
CA SER A 956 -11.19 -36.78 31.65
C SER A 956 -11.88 -37.82 30.77
N THR A 957 -12.14 -37.50 29.50
CA THR A 957 -12.84 -38.41 28.58
C THR A 957 -11.99 -39.62 28.20
N GLU A 958 -12.61 -40.81 28.19
CA GLU A 958 -11.97 -42.04 27.67
C GLU A 958 -11.89 -42.07 26.14
N ALA A 959 -12.58 -41.15 25.46
CA ALA A 959 -12.60 -41.08 24.00
C ALA A 959 -11.23 -40.61 23.47
N LYS A 960 -10.66 -41.36 22.52
CA LYS A 960 -9.40 -40.99 21.87
C LYS A 960 -9.65 -39.94 20.79
N TRP A 961 -9.48 -38.67 21.14
CA TRP A 961 -9.70 -37.53 20.24
C TRP A 961 -8.38 -36.96 19.67
N HIS A 962 -8.47 -36.25 18.55
CA HIS A 962 -7.33 -35.62 17.88
C HIS A 962 -7.34 -34.11 18.09
N ILE A 963 -8.46 -33.47 17.73
CA ILE A 963 -8.60 -32.02 17.72
C ILE A 963 -9.95 -31.66 18.36
N PHE A 964 -9.99 -30.61 19.17
CA PHE A 964 -11.22 -29.88 19.43
C PHE A 964 -11.26 -28.67 18.50
N ALA A 965 -12.29 -28.58 17.66
CA ALA A 965 -12.49 -27.46 16.76
C ALA A 965 -13.30 -26.37 17.45
N GLY A 966 -12.68 -25.19 17.66
CA GLY A 966 -13.38 -24.03 18.22
C GLY A 966 -14.38 -23.42 17.26
N ILE A 967 -14.13 -23.58 15.95
CA ILE A 967 -15.00 -23.15 14.85
C ILE A 967 -14.70 -23.99 13.61
N ILE A 968 -15.75 -24.35 12.85
CA ILE A 968 -15.62 -25.05 11.57
C ILE A 968 -16.16 -24.14 10.47
N ALA A 969 -15.27 -23.67 9.58
CA ALA A 969 -15.64 -22.77 8.50
C ALA A 969 -16.53 -23.45 7.47
N HIS A 970 -16.22 -24.70 7.10
CA HIS A 970 -16.99 -25.47 6.13
C HIS A 970 -17.05 -26.95 6.52
N LEU A 971 -18.20 -27.38 7.04
CA LEU A 971 -18.45 -28.78 7.38
C LEU A 971 -18.80 -29.59 6.13
N HIS A 972 -18.05 -30.67 5.85
CA HIS A 972 -18.32 -31.55 4.71
C HIS A 972 -19.63 -32.35 4.89
N GLU A 973 -20.41 -32.55 3.83
CA GLU A 973 -21.68 -33.27 3.91
C GLU A 973 -21.52 -34.73 4.38
N ASP A 974 -20.46 -35.41 3.96
CA ASP A 974 -20.14 -36.78 4.41
C ASP A 974 -19.68 -36.89 5.87
N THR A 975 -19.62 -35.79 6.63
CA THR A 975 -19.23 -35.84 8.05
C THR A 975 -20.20 -36.72 8.84
N LYS A 976 -19.65 -37.63 9.64
CA LYS A 976 -20.40 -38.52 10.52
C LYS A 976 -20.29 -38.06 11.97
N VAL A 977 -21.42 -38.03 12.66
CA VAL A 977 -21.44 -37.87 14.11
C VAL A 977 -21.16 -39.23 14.74
N LEU A 978 -20.09 -39.30 15.52
CA LEU A 978 -19.60 -40.50 16.19
C LEU A 978 -20.22 -40.67 17.57
N ASP A 979 -20.39 -39.55 18.30
CA ASP A 979 -20.96 -39.52 19.64
C ASP A 979 -21.45 -38.11 19.99
N VAL A 980 -22.39 -38.01 20.93
CA VAL A 980 -22.87 -36.74 21.48
C VAL A 980 -23.03 -36.89 22.99
N LYS A 981 -22.41 -36.00 23.77
CA LYS A 981 -22.47 -36.00 25.24
C LYS A 981 -22.82 -34.62 25.75
N VAL A 982 -23.72 -34.54 26.73
CA VAL A 982 -24.06 -33.28 27.41
C VAL A 982 -23.50 -33.34 28.83
N ILE A 983 -22.54 -32.47 29.14
CA ILE A 983 -21.85 -32.41 30.44
C ILE A 983 -21.76 -30.95 30.86
N ASP A 984 -22.16 -30.64 32.10
CA ASP A 984 -22.15 -29.27 32.67
C ASP A 984 -22.82 -28.19 31.81
N GLY A 985 -23.87 -28.59 31.10
CA GLY A 985 -24.64 -27.74 30.19
C GLY A 985 -24.00 -27.49 28.82
N ILE A 986 -22.90 -28.17 28.49
CA ILE A 986 -22.23 -28.09 27.18
C ILE A 986 -22.48 -29.38 26.41
N GLU A 987 -22.93 -29.24 25.16
CA GLU A 987 -23.09 -30.34 24.22
C GLU A 987 -21.80 -30.56 23.42
N TYR A 988 -21.10 -31.65 23.75
CA TYR A 988 -19.89 -32.10 23.07
C TYR A 988 -20.25 -33.06 21.94
N ILE A 989 -19.87 -32.71 20.72
CA ILE A 989 -20.19 -33.46 19.51
C ILE A 989 -18.89 -34.03 18.95
N TYR A 990 -18.83 -35.34 18.78
CA TYR A 990 -17.70 -36.04 18.19
C TYR A 990 -17.98 -36.32 16.72
N ILE A 991 -17.09 -35.89 15.83
CA ILE A 991 -17.22 -36.03 14.37
C ILE A 991 -15.91 -36.54 13.74
N ASP A 992 -15.98 -36.99 12.49
CA ASP A 992 -14.84 -37.57 11.76
C ASP A 992 -14.16 -36.64 10.75
N LYS A 993 -14.63 -35.39 10.61
CA LYS A 993 -14.10 -34.40 9.64
C LYS A 993 -14.15 -32.99 10.21
N MET A 994 -13.20 -32.15 9.82
CA MET A 994 -13.22 -30.71 10.07
C MET A 994 -12.44 -29.95 9.01
N THR A 995 -12.72 -28.65 8.92
CA THR A 995 -11.90 -27.64 8.23
C THR A 995 -11.76 -26.42 9.15
N SER A 996 -10.87 -25.47 8.80
CA SER A 996 -10.49 -24.28 9.58
C SER A 996 -9.46 -24.50 10.70
N MET A 997 -8.58 -23.51 10.87
CA MET A 997 -7.51 -23.50 11.87
C MET A 997 -7.59 -22.35 12.87
N VAL A 998 -8.62 -21.49 12.76
CA VAL A 998 -8.79 -20.21 13.50
C VAL A 998 -8.64 -20.36 15.01
N MET A 999 -9.21 -21.39 15.62
CA MET A 999 -8.94 -21.76 17.02
C MET A 999 -9.22 -23.23 17.23
N ASN A 1000 -8.20 -23.96 17.67
CA ASN A 1000 -8.28 -25.40 17.92
C ASN A 1000 -7.50 -25.79 19.17
N ILE A 1001 -7.95 -26.85 19.83
CA ILE A 1001 -7.19 -27.55 20.88
C ILE A 1001 -6.69 -28.87 20.30
N TYR A 1002 -5.44 -29.22 20.51
CA TYR A 1002 -4.81 -30.41 19.95
C TYR A 1002 -4.45 -31.36 21.08
N SER A 1003 -4.84 -32.63 20.95
CA SER A 1003 -4.28 -33.71 21.78
C SER A 1003 -2.91 -34.12 21.25
N ARG A 1004 -2.15 -34.94 22.00
CA ARG A 1004 -0.91 -35.53 21.46
C ARG A 1004 -1.11 -36.26 20.12
N ARG A 1005 -2.28 -36.85 19.87
CA ARG A 1005 -2.59 -37.48 18.56
C ARG A 1005 -2.78 -36.45 17.46
N GLY A 1006 -3.44 -35.33 17.75
CA GLY A 1006 -3.58 -34.21 16.81
C GLY A 1006 -2.25 -33.55 16.50
N MET A 1007 -1.39 -33.38 17.51
CA MET A 1007 -0.03 -32.87 17.34
C MET A 1007 0.81 -33.78 16.43
N ASP A 1008 0.79 -35.10 16.67
CA ASP A 1008 1.48 -36.09 15.84
C ASP A 1008 0.99 -36.05 14.39
N LEU A 1009 -0.32 -36.05 14.17
CA LEU A 1009 -0.93 -35.95 12.84
C LEU A 1009 -0.38 -34.76 12.05
N ILE A 1010 -0.44 -33.55 12.62
CA ILE A 1010 -0.02 -32.33 11.92
C ILE A 1010 1.49 -32.24 11.77
N SER A 1011 2.26 -32.80 12.71
CA SER A 1011 3.73 -32.83 12.61
C SER A 1011 4.25 -33.57 11.36
N GLN A 1012 3.41 -34.45 10.78
CA GLN A 1012 3.72 -35.24 9.59
C GLN A 1012 3.30 -34.57 8.27
N TRP A 1013 2.66 -33.39 8.32
CA TRP A 1013 2.27 -32.63 7.13
C TRP A 1013 3.47 -32.35 6.21
N ASP A 1014 3.33 -32.54 4.90
CA ASP A 1014 4.43 -32.41 3.94
C ASP A 1014 4.48 -31.01 3.31
N GLU A 1015 5.46 -30.19 3.70
CA GLU A 1015 5.65 -28.84 3.17
C GLU A 1015 6.09 -28.80 1.70
N LYS A 1016 6.57 -29.92 1.14
CA LYS A 1016 7.04 -30.01 -0.25
C LYS A 1016 5.90 -30.25 -1.23
N ASN A 1017 4.75 -30.70 -0.74
CA ASN A 1017 3.57 -30.87 -1.56
C ASN A 1017 2.85 -29.52 -1.72
N ILE A 1018 3.04 -28.90 -2.88
CA ILE A 1018 2.47 -27.59 -3.22
C ILE A 1018 1.04 -27.67 -3.78
N ASP A 1019 0.36 -28.82 -3.69
CA ASP A 1019 -1.02 -28.97 -4.16
C ASP A 1019 -2.01 -28.42 -3.12
N ALA A 1020 -2.46 -27.19 -3.34
CA ALA A 1020 -3.41 -26.51 -2.46
C ALA A 1020 -4.84 -27.10 -2.47
N GLU A 1021 -5.18 -28.09 -3.31
CA GLU A 1021 -6.47 -28.78 -3.21
C GLU A 1021 -6.46 -29.92 -2.19
N THR A 1022 -5.29 -30.52 -1.99
CA THR A 1022 -5.15 -31.74 -1.17
C THR A 1022 -4.30 -31.52 0.06
N ASN A 1023 -3.46 -30.49 0.09
CA ASN A 1023 -2.39 -30.34 1.07
C ASN A 1023 -2.39 -29.02 1.83
N THR A 1024 -3.39 -28.14 1.69
CA THR A 1024 -3.57 -27.11 2.73
C THR A 1024 -3.77 -27.82 4.08
N ILE A 1025 -3.30 -27.22 5.17
CA ILE A 1025 -3.21 -27.94 6.45
C ILE A 1025 -4.57 -28.46 6.94
N ASP A 1026 -5.63 -27.69 6.71
CA ASP A 1026 -7.01 -28.07 7.01
C ASP A 1026 -7.50 -29.25 6.15
N ARG A 1027 -7.15 -29.29 4.86
CA ARG A 1027 -7.48 -30.40 3.95
C ARG A 1027 -6.69 -31.66 4.25
N TYR A 1028 -5.42 -31.51 4.63
CA TYR A 1028 -4.62 -32.62 5.12
C TYR A 1028 -5.27 -33.25 6.36
N VAL A 1029 -5.68 -32.43 7.34
CA VAL A 1029 -6.40 -32.90 8.52
C VAL A 1029 -7.72 -33.57 8.15
N GLU A 1030 -8.54 -32.96 7.28
CA GLU A 1030 -9.83 -33.51 6.82
C GLU A 1030 -9.71 -34.89 6.14
N SER A 1031 -8.55 -35.16 5.54
CA SER A 1031 -8.24 -36.42 4.84
C SER A 1031 -7.72 -37.54 5.74
N ALA A 1032 -7.42 -37.25 7.01
CA ALA A 1032 -6.83 -38.21 7.93
C ALA A 1032 -7.78 -39.38 8.21
N GLN A 1033 -7.24 -40.60 8.20
CA GLN A 1033 -7.99 -41.81 8.57
C GLN A 1033 -8.22 -41.84 10.08
N ASP A 1034 -9.41 -42.28 10.49
CA ASP A 1034 -9.82 -42.39 11.90
C ASP A 1034 -9.73 -41.07 12.69
N LEU A 1035 -9.86 -39.92 12.00
CA LEU A 1035 -9.93 -38.61 12.65
C LEU A 1035 -11.13 -38.57 13.62
N VAL A 1036 -10.89 -38.00 14.79
CA VAL A 1036 -11.91 -37.77 15.82
C VAL A 1036 -11.77 -36.33 16.26
N VAL A 1037 -12.73 -35.52 15.88
CA VAL A 1037 -12.81 -34.10 16.21
C VAL A 1037 -13.92 -33.91 17.24
N VAL A 1038 -13.66 -33.12 18.27
CA VAL A 1038 -14.68 -32.67 19.23
C VAL A 1038 -15.06 -31.23 18.92
N THR A 1039 -16.32 -30.88 18.96
CA THR A 1039 -16.78 -29.48 18.83
C THR A 1039 -18.00 -29.25 19.71
N THR A 1040 -18.40 -27.99 19.84
CA THR A 1040 -19.68 -27.59 20.46
C THR A 1040 -20.65 -27.06 19.42
N LEU A 1041 -21.93 -26.98 19.80
CA LEU A 1041 -22.96 -26.27 19.06
C LEU A 1041 -23.73 -25.34 20.04
N PRO A 1042 -23.75 -24.01 19.83
CA PRO A 1042 -22.98 -23.27 18.80
C PRO A 1042 -21.46 -23.44 18.98
N PHE A 1043 -20.70 -23.03 17.97
CA PHE A 1043 -19.23 -23.07 18.03
C PHE A 1043 -18.69 -22.20 19.19
N LEU A 1044 -17.48 -22.51 19.66
CA LEU A 1044 -16.89 -21.89 20.86
C LEU A 1044 -16.49 -20.43 20.60
N VAL A 1045 -15.95 -20.13 19.42
CA VAL A 1045 -15.42 -18.81 19.07
C VAL A 1045 -16.03 -18.30 17.76
N GLY A 1046 -15.94 -16.98 17.56
CA GLY A 1046 -16.23 -16.31 16.31
C GLY A 1046 -14.96 -15.96 15.53
N TYR A 1047 -15.12 -15.10 14.51
CA TYR A 1047 -14.08 -14.73 13.55
C TYR A 1047 -14.26 -13.27 13.09
N ALA A 1048 -13.16 -12.54 12.88
CA ALA A 1048 -13.16 -11.13 12.50
C ALA A 1048 -13.40 -10.93 10.99
N GLU A 1049 -14.63 -10.51 10.66
CA GLU A 1049 -15.16 -10.41 9.28
C GLU A 1049 -14.51 -9.28 8.45
N GLU A 1050 -13.99 -8.23 9.10
CA GLU A 1050 -13.53 -7.00 8.44
C GLU A 1050 -12.02 -6.96 8.14
N GLN A 1051 -11.29 -8.03 8.46
CA GLN A 1051 -9.85 -8.11 8.17
C GLN A 1051 -9.58 -8.75 6.80
N GLN A 1052 -8.48 -8.39 6.15
CA GLN A 1052 -8.03 -9.04 4.92
C GLN A 1052 -7.21 -10.30 5.22
N SER A 1053 -7.47 -11.39 4.50
CA SER A 1053 -6.76 -12.66 4.65
C SER A 1053 -5.29 -12.53 4.21
N THR A 1054 -4.36 -12.86 5.12
CA THR A 1054 -2.92 -12.91 4.83
C THR A 1054 -2.53 -14.10 3.94
N LEU A 1055 -3.42 -15.09 3.80
CA LEU A 1055 -3.22 -16.29 2.98
C LEU A 1055 -3.71 -16.09 1.55
N TRP A 1056 -4.80 -15.35 1.37
CA TRP A 1056 -5.55 -15.32 0.12
C TRP A 1056 -5.79 -13.92 -0.47
N GLY A 1057 -5.44 -12.85 0.25
CA GLY A 1057 -5.48 -11.48 -0.26
C GLY A 1057 -6.88 -10.90 -0.54
N PHE A 1058 -7.94 -11.45 0.07
CA PHE A 1058 -9.32 -10.96 -0.03
C PHE A 1058 -9.94 -10.69 1.35
N GLU A 1059 -11.05 -9.94 1.40
CA GLU A 1059 -11.81 -9.63 2.63
C GLU A 1059 -12.52 -10.85 3.20
N ASN A 1060 -12.41 -11.03 4.52
CA ASN A 1060 -12.88 -12.19 5.28
C ASN A 1060 -14.41 -12.43 5.32
N SER A 1061 -15.22 -11.53 4.74
CA SER A 1061 -16.69 -11.54 4.77
C SER A 1061 -17.35 -12.78 4.14
N GLN A 1062 -16.62 -13.55 3.32
CA GLN A 1062 -17.13 -14.78 2.69
C GLN A 1062 -17.36 -15.93 3.70
N TYR A 1063 -16.67 -15.94 4.84
CA TYR A 1063 -16.71 -17.05 5.80
C TYR A 1063 -17.97 -17.10 6.67
N THR A 1064 -18.65 -15.97 6.91
CA THR A 1064 -19.83 -15.91 7.81
C THR A 1064 -20.97 -16.79 7.34
N SER A 1065 -21.24 -16.81 6.03
CA SER A 1065 -22.31 -17.63 5.45
C SER A 1065 -21.99 -19.12 5.55
N LEU A 1066 -20.71 -19.50 5.39
CA LEU A 1066 -20.23 -20.87 5.46
C LEU A 1066 -20.24 -21.41 6.89
N ILE A 1067 -19.84 -20.59 7.88
CA ILE A 1067 -19.88 -20.97 9.30
C ILE A 1067 -21.33 -21.21 9.75
N LYS A 1068 -22.26 -20.30 9.42
CA LYS A 1068 -23.69 -20.48 9.75
C LYS A 1068 -24.29 -21.72 9.08
N ALA A 1069 -23.91 -22.00 7.83
CA ALA A 1069 -24.31 -23.23 7.14
C ALA A 1069 -23.73 -24.48 7.83
N SER A 1070 -22.48 -24.41 8.29
CA SER A 1070 -21.81 -25.49 9.02
C SER A 1070 -22.46 -25.78 10.37
N GLU A 1071 -22.82 -24.75 11.14
CA GLU A 1071 -23.58 -24.91 12.40
C GLU A 1071 -24.94 -25.58 12.16
N LYS A 1072 -25.67 -25.13 11.13
CA LYS A 1072 -26.96 -25.71 10.78
C LYS A 1072 -26.83 -27.18 10.38
N LEU A 1073 -25.88 -27.50 9.51
CA LEU A 1073 -25.64 -28.87 9.06
C LEU A 1073 -25.21 -29.78 10.22
N LEU A 1074 -24.37 -29.28 11.13
CA LEU A 1074 -23.99 -30.01 12.33
C LEU A 1074 -25.21 -30.28 13.23
N ALA A 1075 -26.06 -29.28 13.44
CA ALA A 1075 -27.29 -29.40 14.23
C ALA A 1075 -28.22 -30.49 13.67
N GLU A 1076 -28.40 -30.52 12.35
CA GLU A 1076 -29.22 -31.52 11.66
C GLU A 1076 -28.66 -32.94 11.85
N LYS A 1077 -27.34 -33.11 11.66
CA LYS A 1077 -26.67 -34.41 11.86
C LYS A 1077 -26.69 -34.88 13.30
N VAL A 1078 -26.54 -33.97 14.26
CA VAL A 1078 -26.65 -34.29 15.70
C VAL A 1078 -28.06 -34.73 16.06
N ALA A 1079 -29.08 -34.04 15.54
CA ALA A 1079 -30.47 -34.42 15.75
C ALA A 1079 -30.78 -35.80 15.16
N GLU A 1080 -30.27 -36.10 13.96
CA GLU A 1080 -30.38 -37.42 13.33
C GLU A 1080 -29.69 -38.51 14.17
N PHE A 1081 -28.49 -38.24 14.66
CA PHE A 1081 -27.74 -39.17 15.51
C PHE A 1081 -28.48 -39.48 16.81
N LYS A 1082 -29.00 -38.46 17.51
CA LYS A 1082 -29.78 -38.61 18.74
C LYS A 1082 -31.09 -39.38 18.53
N LYS A 1083 -31.65 -39.36 17.32
CA LYS A 1083 -32.86 -40.10 16.96
C LYS A 1083 -32.57 -41.58 16.67
N ASN A 1084 -31.36 -41.90 16.23
CA ASN A 1084 -30.94 -43.25 15.85
C ASN A 1084 -30.30 -44.05 17.01
N ARG A 1085 -30.14 -43.44 18.18
CA ARG A 1085 -29.79 -44.09 19.46
C ARG A 1085 -31.00 -44.08 20.38
#